data_AF-A0AAN8ZV22-F1
#
_entry.id   AF-A0AAN8ZV22-F1
#
_cell.length_a   1.000
_cell.length_b   1.000
_cell.length_c   1.000
_cell.angle_alpha   90.00
_cell.angle_beta   90.00
_cell.angle_gamma   90.00
#
_symmetry.space_group_name_H-M   'P 1'
#
loop_
_entity.id
_entity.type
_entity.pdbx_description
1 polymer ?
#
loop_
_entity_poly.entity_id
_entity_poly.type
_entity_poly.pdbx_seq_one_letter_code
_entity_poly.pdbx_strand_id
1 'polypeptide(L)'
;VKFSDTSAVISIGSFLRCWDVSIGSLVKDSITGALPINLKEDINYEKKLKLGEFLFGWSWHRESVKSFSEAIRSSGANPESLLHVALLHWLTCIHPDEVAALHLGMILHSLSILAGEKVLCDISSQSPWWGAVRDKLVASTQPQHAFISALLCRGVHARLEIEAQVTAEKTLKQSSEEYDVDNSHKKVENYPSLNDWEGLSMEMVEWNLVISQLESLLPIHLLLSYTPSNYPSRKPDLEVSVKTLLEKGRGYVGEVLAKWFIGSGLPLSAVENVLRKQDEFRKTREVESMEVECADQGEEKLKEEEEKQVEKHIEESQENEETLYLLRKVGEKFPHSVAADTIFTNIAWELSAAWHKTADDTILLSQAVAHISRIKNSHIRHGVSLMIWETWVSHCIQTTSTLMDKVGRLPKDRMCHRDLGLGEHSVSVMLQNVLSLLEHIMEANVVCEVEKPLVMSPDRFWLGLEGSPALVELTVMQNMSCYDLVYLHYQLVLVLYLIAYHNLKSVRPLSYVDGKGRSVLFKPLTTSWTVGGYTEPILSKARLALLCRVITAAVSSLPDDGSQKQGVPSTIHQALDLGRAWGISLDVLYRHHVCELYTSGLDSLAEEVIPMVNDGPLLGSQLVLIAGQRLHYRLEHSERTAHHLALTSPSITEWVKSC
;
A
#
# COMPACT_ATOMS: atom_id res chain seq x y z
N VAL A 1 21.87 -19.21 40.19
CA VAL A 1 21.15 -20.20 39.35
C VAL A 1 21.20 -21.57 40.02
N LYS A 2 20.08 -22.28 40.19
CA LYS A 2 20.08 -23.68 40.66
C LYS A 2 19.59 -24.57 39.52
N PHE A 3 20.38 -25.57 39.15
CA PHE A 3 19.88 -26.69 38.36
C PHE A 3 18.93 -27.50 39.25
N SER A 4 17.68 -27.70 38.84
CA SER A 4 16.75 -28.57 39.56
C SER A 4 15.95 -29.40 38.56
N ASP A 5 15.73 -30.68 38.87
CA ASP A 5 14.97 -31.60 38.02
C ASP A 5 13.45 -31.37 38.08
N THR A 6 12.99 -30.43 38.93
CA THR A 6 11.57 -30.24 39.22
C THR A 6 11.02 -28.84 38.91
N SER A 7 11.85 -27.79 38.75
CA SER A 7 11.33 -26.44 38.43
C SER A 7 12.38 -25.36 38.04
N ALA A 8 13.47 -25.67 37.35
CA ALA A 8 14.35 -24.63 36.79
C ALA A 8 14.75 -24.91 35.34
N VAL A 9 14.46 -23.93 34.48
CA VAL A 9 14.97 -23.57 33.12
C VAL A 9 15.68 -24.65 32.28
N ILE A 10 16.70 -25.32 32.79
CA ILE A 10 17.44 -26.38 32.08
C ILE A 10 18.02 -27.39 33.07
N SER A 11 17.92 -28.70 32.78
CA SER A 11 18.60 -29.74 33.59
C SER A 11 20.10 -29.78 33.28
N ILE A 12 20.91 -30.27 34.22
CA ILE A 12 22.38 -30.31 34.06
C ILE A 12 22.80 -31.14 32.85
N GLY A 13 22.12 -32.26 32.60
CA GLY A 13 22.37 -33.12 31.44
C GLY A 13 21.98 -32.46 30.12
N SER A 14 20.93 -31.65 30.11
CA SER A 14 20.53 -30.87 28.93
C SER A 14 21.50 -29.71 28.67
N PHE A 15 21.97 -29.04 29.72
CA PHE A 15 22.97 -27.99 29.65
C PHE A 15 24.30 -28.50 29.07
N LEU A 16 24.84 -29.60 29.61
CA LEU A 16 26.10 -30.18 29.13
C LEU A 16 26.02 -30.63 27.66
N ARG A 17 24.85 -31.09 27.19
CA ARG A 17 24.66 -31.53 25.81
C ARG A 17 24.70 -30.38 24.78
N CYS A 18 24.54 -29.13 25.21
CA CYS A 18 24.64 -27.95 24.35
C CYS A 18 26.08 -27.61 23.95
N TRP A 19 27.08 -28.12 24.66
CA TRP A 19 28.48 -27.78 24.44
C TRP A 19 29.19 -28.86 23.65
N ASP A 20 30.01 -28.45 22.68
CA ASP A 20 30.93 -29.37 22.02
C ASP A 20 32.22 -29.45 22.82
N VAL A 21 32.47 -30.65 23.34
CA VAL A 21 33.70 -30.99 24.07
C VAL A 21 34.46 -31.98 23.19
N SER A 22 34.66 -31.63 21.93
CA SER A 22 35.42 -32.45 21.00
C SER A 22 36.92 -32.22 21.23
N ILE A 23 37.68 -33.31 21.28
CA ILE A 23 39.11 -33.42 21.66
C ILE A 23 40.06 -32.70 20.65
N GLY A 24 39.51 -31.91 19.70
CA GLY A 24 40.21 -31.38 18.53
C GLY A 24 40.80 -29.97 18.64
N SER A 25 40.53 -29.17 19.68
CA SER A 25 41.09 -27.81 19.80
C SER A 25 42.40 -27.78 20.59
N LEU A 26 43.44 -28.44 20.08
CA LEU A 26 44.81 -28.38 20.62
C LEU A 26 45.55 -27.10 20.22
N VAL A 27 44.90 -25.94 20.36
CA VAL A 27 45.60 -24.67 20.51
C VAL A 27 45.13 -24.12 21.84
N LYS A 28 45.95 -24.28 22.88
CA LYS A 28 45.76 -23.53 24.11
C LYS A 28 45.84 -22.06 23.74
N ASP A 29 44.77 -21.30 23.93
CA ASP A 29 44.90 -19.86 24.00
C ASP A 29 45.85 -19.55 25.16
N SER A 30 46.98 -18.94 24.82
CA SER A 30 48.11 -18.66 25.73
C SER A 30 47.74 -17.74 26.89
N ILE A 31 46.50 -17.24 26.95
CA ILE A 31 46.02 -16.24 27.89
C ILE A 31 45.23 -16.86 29.07
N THR A 32 44.53 -17.99 28.89
CA THR A 32 43.55 -18.49 29.90
C THR A 32 43.79 -19.90 30.41
N GLY A 33 44.64 -20.70 29.77
CA GLY A 33 44.99 -22.06 30.24
C GLY A 33 43.87 -23.11 30.19
N ALA A 34 42.63 -22.73 29.84
CA ALA A 34 41.47 -23.59 29.66
C ALA A 34 41.27 -23.97 28.18
N LEU A 35 40.72 -25.17 27.91
CA LEU A 35 40.37 -25.61 26.55
C LEU A 35 39.13 -24.82 26.08
N PRO A 36 39.12 -24.28 24.85
CA PRO A 36 37.97 -23.55 24.34
C PRO A 36 36.78 -24.49 24.14
N ILE A 37 35.64 -24.15 24.74
CA ILE A 37 34.37 -24.88 24.63
C ILE A 37 33.41 -24.03 23.79
N ASN A 38 32.97 -24.57 22.65
CA ASN A 38 32.00 -23.92 21.77
C ASN A 38 30.60 -24.52 21.95
N LEU A 39 29.58 -23.74 21.61
CA LEU A 39 28.24 -24.27 21.44
C LEU A 39 28.22 -25.18 20.22
N LYS A 40 27.54 -26.33 20.30
CA LYS A 40 27.28 -27.17 19.13
C LYS A 40 26.52 -26.36 18.07
N GLU A 41 26.86 -26.58 16.80
CA GLU A 41 26.19 -25.89 15.69
C GLU A 41 24.72 -26.34 15.57
N ASP A 42 24.43 -27.63 15.84
CA ASP A 42 23.11 -28.26 15.68
C ASP A 42 22.17 -28.14 16.90
N ILE A 43 22.37 -27.16 17.79
CA ILE A 43 21.49 -27.00 18.95
C ILE A 43 20.10 -26.50 18.50
N ASN A 44 19.06 -27.25 18.88
CA ASN A 44 17.67 -26.85 18.66
C ASN A 44 17.38 -25.45 19.25
N TYR A 45 16.60 -24.66 18.53
CA TYR A 45 16.18 -23.30 18.88
C TYR A 45 15.64 -23.19 20.32
N GLU A 46 14.77 -24.10 20.73
CA GLU A 46 14.18 -24.13 22.08
C GLU A 46 15.23 -24.32 23.19
N LYS A 47 16.31 -25.07 22.90
CA LYS A 47 17.42 -25.26 23.86
C LYS A 47 18.30 -24.03 23.94
N LYS A 48 18.50 -23.29 22.84
CA LYS A 48 19.20 -22.00 22.86
C LYS A 48 18.42 -20.98 23.70
N LEU A 49 17.10 -20.96 23.60
CA LEU A 49 16.24 -20.11 24.43
C LEU A 49 16.35 -20.43 25.93
N LYS A 50 16.26 -21.71 26.30
CA LYS A 50 16.44 -22.16 27.70
C LYS A 50 17.85 -21.85 28.23
N LEU A 51 18.88 -21.93 27.38
CA LEU A 51 20.23 -21.52 27.76
C LEU A 51 20.31 -20.00 27.99
N GLY A 52 19.61 -19.19 27.20
CA GLY A 52 19.51 -17.76 27.42
C GLY A 52 18.76 -17.42 28.71
N GLU A 53 17.62 -18.05 28.97
CA GLU A 53 16.87 -17.90 30.22
C GLU A 53 17.75 -18.27 31.44
N PHE A 54 18.62 -19.29 31.30
CA PHE A 54 19.58 -19.67 32.33
C PHE A 54 20.61 -18.56 32.61
N LEU A 55 21.10 -17.87 31.56
CA LEU A 55 22.02 -16.74 31.71
C LEU A 55 21.33 -15.58 32.44
N PHE A 56 20.09 -15.25 32.06
CA PHE A 56 19.32 -14.18 32.71
C PHE A 56 18.95 -14.51 34.16
N GLY A 57 18.78 -15.79 34.51
CA GLY A 57 18.50 -16.26 35.87
C GLY A 57 19.69 -16.18 36.85
N TRP A 58 20.85 -15.68 36.43
CA TRP A 58 21.97 -15.41 37.34
C TRP A 58 21.61 -14.26 38.28
N SER A 59 22.08 -14.31 39.53
CA SER A 59 21.89 -13.20 40.46
C SER A 59 22.90 -12.12 40.12
N TRP A 60 22.49 -10.96 39.62
CA TRP A 60 23.41 -9.94 39.12
C TRP A 60 23.73 -8.84 40.16
N HIS A 61 24.61 -9.15 41.11
CA HIS A 61 25.20 -8.20 42.08
C HIS A 61 26.73 -8.10 41.88
N ARG A 62 27.39 -7.08 42.45
CA ARG A 62 28.82 -6.79 42.18
C ARG A 62 29.76 -8.00 42.36
N GLU A 63 29.53 -8.80 43.39
CA GLU A 63 30.35 -10.00 43.67
C GLU A 63 30.06 -11.17 42.71
N SER A 64 28.81 -11.32 42.27
CA SER A 64 28.43 -12.40 41.38
C SER A 64 28.76 -12.11 39.91
N VAL A 65 28.91 -10.86 39.52
CA VAL A 65 29.46 -10.47 38.20
C VAL A 65 30.92 -10.93 38.09
N LYS A 66 31.71 -10.76 39.17
CA LYS A 66 33.09 -11.25 39.20
C LYS A 66 33.15 -12.78 39.12
N SER A 67 32.31 -13.47 39.92
CA SER A 67 32.27 -14.93 39.90
C SER A 67 31.76 -15.49 38.57
N PHE A 68 30.82 -14.80 37.91
CA PHE A 68 30.36 -15.13 36.57
C PHE A 68 31.50 -15.03 35.54
N SER A 69 32.22 -13.92 35.52
CA SER A 69 33.36 -13.74 34.60
C SER A 69 34.49 -14.74 34.85
N GLU A 70 34.74 -15.11 36.10
CA GLU A 70 35.71 -16.15 36.47
C GLU A 70 35.24 -17.55 36.07
N ALA A 71 33.94 -17.85 36.20
CA ALA A 71 33.35 -19.12 35.76
C ALA A 71 33.43 -19.29 34.23
N ILE A 72 33.19 -18.22 33.46
CA ILE A 72 33.33 -18.27 31.99
C ILE A 72 34.80 -18.44 31.61
N ARG A 73 35.72 -17.68 32.24
CA ARG A 73 37.16 -17.80 31.96
C ARG A 73 37.71 -19.19 32.27
N SER A 74 37.31 -19.79 33.40
CA SER A 74 37.75 -21.12 33.82
C SER A 74 37.13 -22.25 33.02
N SER A 75 35.90 -22.08 32.53
CA SER A 75 35.24 -23.06 31.65
C SER A 75 35.74 -23.02 30.21
N GLY A 76 36.39 -21.93 29.77
CA GLY A 76 36.81 -21.77 28.38
C GLY A 76 35.63 -21.58 27.41
N ALA A 77 34.43 -21.29 27.91
CA ALA A 77 33.26 -21.08 27.08
C ALA A 77 33.42 -19.85 26.18
N ASN A 78 33.13 -19.99 24.89
CA ASN A 78 33.26 -18.89 23.93
C ASN A 78 32.29 -17.74 24.27
N PRO A 79 32.80 -16.53 24.60
CA PRO A 79 31.96 -15.38 24.95
C PRO A 79 31.01 -14.95 23.82
N GLU A 80 31.40 -15.12 22.56
CA GLU A 80 30.61 -14.71 21.36
C GLU A 80 29.34 -15.54 21.24
N SER A 81 29.50 -16.84 21.45
CA SER A 81 28.42 -17.82 21.45
C SER A 81 27.41 -17.53 22.56
N LEU A 82 27.90 -17.19 23.76
CA LEU A 82 27.06 -16.82 24.90
C LEU A 82 26.33 -15.49 24.69
N LEU A 83 27.00 -14.50 24.10
CA LEU A 83 26.41 -13.21 23.75
C LEU A 83 25.23 -13.39 22.80
N HIS A 84 25.42 -14.19 21.75
CA HIS A 84 24.37 -14.49 20.79
C HIS A 84 23.19 -15.24 21.38
N VAL A 85 23.41 -16.10 22.38
CA VAL A 85 22.34 -16.77 23.12
C VAL A 85 21.58 -15.79 24.02
N ALA A 86 22.29 -14.90 24.70
CA ALA A 86 21.67 -13.85 25.52
C ALA A 86 20.81 -12.90 24.68
N LEU A 87 21.32 -12.45 23.53
CA LEU A 87 20.58 -11.62 22.58
C LEU A 87 19.38 -12.36 21.99
N LEU A 88 19.53 -13.64 21.63
CA LEU A 88 18.42 -14.43 21.12
C LEU A 88 17.27 -14.49 22.12
N HIS A 89 17.56 -14.79 23.39
CA HIS A 89 16.55 -14.82 24.43
C HIS A 89 15.87 -13.46 24.59
N TRP A 90 16.65 -12.38 24.73
CA TRP A 90 16.13 -11.03 24.84
C TRP A 90 15.19 -10.64 23.70
N LEU A 91 15.57 -10.89 22.44
CA LEU A 91 14.77 -10.52 21.27
C LEU A 91 13.47 -11.33 21.13
N THR A 92 13.34 -12.43 21.88
CA THR A 92 12.15 -13.30 21.90
C THR A 92 11.33 -13.18 23.17
N CYS A 93 11.80 -12.39 24.15
CA CYS A 93 11.08 -12.20 25.40
C CYS A 93 9.76 -11.47 25.19
N ILE A 94 8.72 -11.97 25.85
CA ILE A 94 7.40 -11.33 25.84
C ILE A 94 7.35 -10.40 27.06
N HIS A 95 7.49 -9.10 26.84
CA HIS A 95 7.51 -8.03 27.86
C HIS A 95 8.73 -8.06 28.82
N PRO A 96 9.93 -7.68 28.37
CA PRO A 96 11.05 -7.47 29.26
C PRO A 96 10.79 -6.28 30.19
N ASP A 97 11.13 -6.44 31.45
CA ASP A 97 11.12 -5.37 32.43
C ASP A 97 12.45 -4.61 32.46
N GLU A 98 12.48 -3.50 33.20
CA GLU A 98 13.69 -2.69 33.39
C GLU A 98 14.83 -3.51 34.01
N VAL A 99 14.49 -4.47 34.87
CA VAL A 99 15.46 -5.36 35.53
C VAL A 99 16.13 -6.30 34.52
N ALA A 100 15.36 -6.90 33.62
CA ALA A 100 15.90 -7.73 32.54
C ALA A 100 16.81 -6.92 31.60
N ALA A 101 16.48 -5.66 31.31
CA ALA A 101 17.34 -4.78 30.53
C ALA A 101 18.69 -4.51 31.23
N LEU A 102 18.67 -4.29 32.55
CA LEU A 102 19.89 -4.17 33.36
C LEU A 102 20.71 -5.46 33.39
N HIS A 103 20.04 -6.62 33.54
CA HIS A 103 20.68 -7.93 33.46
C HIS A 103 21.37 -8.13 32.11
N LEU A 104 20.69 -7.80 31.01
CA LEU A 104 21.29 -7.83 29.68
C LEU A 104 22.53 -6.92 29.61
N GLY A 105 22.43 -5.67 30.09
CA GLY A 105 23.59 -4.76 30.12
C GLY A 105 24.80 -5.31 30.88
N MET A 106 24.56 -5.99 32.00
CA MET A 106 25.62 -6.64 32.79
C MET A 106 26.22 -7.87 32.10
N ILE A 107 25.39 -8.68 31.42
CA ILE A 107 25.84 -9.80 30.58
C ILE A 107 26.72 -9.27 29.45
N LEU A 108 26.22 -8.28 28.70
CA LEU A 108 26.92 -7.64 27.58
C LEU A 108 28.29 -7.12 28.02
N HIS A 109 28.33 -6.34 29.11
CA HIS A 109 29.59 -5.80 29.63
C HIS A 109 30.58 -6.90 30.04
N SER A 110 30.12 -7.92 30.78
CA SER A 110 30.98 -9.00 31.27
C SER A 110 31.56 -9.84 30.14
N LEU A 111 30.74 -10.17 29.13
CA LEU A 111 31.18 -10.94 27.96
C LEU A 111 32.10 -10.12 27.06
N SER A 112 31.83 -8.82 26.86
CA SER A 112 32.69 -7.94 26.08
C SER A 112 34.06 -7.73 26.70
N ILE A 113 34.17 -7.66 28.04
CA ILE A 113 35.49 -7.63 28.73
C ILE A 113 36.27 -8.92 28.45
N LEU A 114 35.61 -10.07 28.46
CA LEU A 114 36.25 -11.37 28.23
C LEU A 114 36.68 -11.57 26.77
N ALA A 115 36.00 -10.93 25.82
CA ALA A 115 36.32 -10.98 24.40
C ALA A 115 37.54 -10.12 24.00
N GLY A 116 37.93 -9.15 24.84
CA GLY A 116 39.19 -8.40 24.72
C GLY A 116 39.35 -7.67 23.38
N GLU A 117 40.47 -7.95 22.68
CA GLU A 117 40.87 -7.30 21.42
C GLU A 117 39.87 -7.45 20.27
N LYS A 118 38.91 -8.38 20.35
CA LYS A 118 37.85 -8.51 19.33
C LYS A 118 36.82 -7.37 19.39
N VAL A 119 36.72 -6.69 20.53
CA VAL A 119 35.68 -5.67 20.81
C VAL A 119 36.19 -4.26 20.56
N LEU A 120 37.46 -3.98 20.88
CA LEU A 120 38.12 -2.70 20.66
C LEU A 120 38.98 -2.82 19.41
N CYS A 121 38.63 -2.06 18.37
CA CYS A 121 39.38 -2.00 17.12
C CYS A 121 39.93 -0.58 16.92
N ASP A 122 40.80 -0.41 15.92
CA ASP A 122 41.30 0.93 15.56
C ASP A 122 40.13 1.87 15.23
N ILE A 123 40.30 3.16 15.49
CA ILE A 123 39.28 4.21 15.39
C ILE A 123 38.59 4.24 14.00
N SER A 124 39.31 3.88 12.93
CA SER A 124 38.80 3.85 11.56
C SER A 124 38.19 2.51 11.13
N SER A 125 38.19 1.50 12.00
CA SER A 125 37.80 0.13 11.69
C SER A 125 36.53 -0.30 12.44
N GLN A 126 35.85 -1.31 11.90
CA GLN A 126 34.64 -1.87 12.50
C GLN A 126 34.96 -3.18 13.21
N SER A 127 34.41 -3.36 14.40
CA SER A 127 34.56 -4.60 15.14
C SER A 127 33.69 -5.71 14.52
N PRO A 128 34.26 -6.88 14.15
CA PRO A 128 33.47 -8.01 13.65
C PRO A 128 32.54 -8.56 14.74
N TRP A 129 32.93 -8.44 16.01
CA TRP A 129 32.11 -8.80 17.16
C TRP A 129 30.82 -7.99 17.21
N TRP A 130 30.93 -6.67 17.09
CA TRP A 130 29.76 -5.80 17.08
C TRP A 130 29.01 -5.81 15.76
N GLY A 131 29.68 -6.05 14.62
CA GLY A 131 29.05 -6.27 13.33
C GLY A 131 28.02 -7.41 13.38
N ALA A 132 28.43 -8.58 13.90
CA ALA A 132 27.53 -9.73 14.07
C ALA A 132 26.35 -9.45 15.02
N VAL A 133 26.52 -8.55 15.99
CA VAL A 133 25.43 -8.10 16.87
C VAL A 133 24.49 -7.15 16.11
N ARG A 134 25.02 -6.13 15.44
CA ARG A 134 24.22 -5.19 14.63
C ARG A 134 23.35 -5.92 13.61
N ASP A 135 23.91 -6.90 12.90
CA ASP A 135 23.17 -7.71 11.92
C ASP A 135 21.96 -8.41 12.52
N LYS A 136 22.08 -8.94 13.75
CA LYS A 136 20.97 -9.58 14.47
C LYS A 136 19.92 -8.57 14.95
N LEU A 137 20.35 -7.41 15.42
CA LEU A 137 19.45 -6.36 15.90
C LEU A 137 18.64 -5.75 14.74
N VAL A 138 19.31 -5.46 13.63
CA VAL A 138 18.71 -4.92 12.39
C VAL A 138 17.74 -5.93 11.75
N ALA A 139 17.99 -7.24 11.88
CA ALA A 139 17.11 -8.30 11.40
C ALA A 139 15.93 -8.64 12.34
N SER A 140 15.91 -8.11 13.57
CA SER A 140 14.87 -8.42 14.56
C SER A 140 13.50 -7.88 14.16
N THR A 141 12.46 -8.70 14.32
CA THR A 141 11.04 -8.32 14.15
C THR A 141 10.44 -7.68 15.41
N GLN A 142 11.26 -7.49 16.44
CA GLN A 142 10.92 -6.84 17.71
C GLN A 142 11.74 -5.54 17.86
N PRO A 143 11.29 -4.41 17.28
CA PRO A 143 12.10 -3.19 17.18
C PRO A 143 12.42 -2.56 18.54
N GLN A 144 11.49 -2.61 19.49
CA GLN A 144 11.70 -2.10 20.85
C GLN A 144 12.85 -2.83 21.55
N HIS A 145 12.84 -4.16 21.49
CA HIS A 145 13.88 -5.01 22.07
C HIS A 145 15.24 -4.75 21.42
N ALA A 146 15.26 -4.68 20.09
CA ALA A 146 16.47 -4.41 19.33
C ALA A 146 17.04 -3.01 19.63
N PHE A 147 16.19 -2.00 19.75
CA PHE A 147 16.57 -0.63 20.09
C PHE A 147 17.21 -0.54 21.48
N ILE A 148 16.59 -1.14 22.50
CA ILE A 148 17.15 -1.18 23.86
C ILE A 148 18.50 -1.93 23.87
N SER A 149 18.58 -3.07 23.17
CA SER A 149 19.85 -3.81 23.02
C SER A 149 20.93 -2.96 22.35
N ALA A 150 20.61 -2.22 21.29
CA ALA A 150 21.56 -1.37 20.59
C ALA A 150 22.07 -0.23 21.50
N LEU A 151 21.20 0.39 22.30
CA LEU A 151 21.59 1.38 23.30
C LEU A 151 22.54 0.79 24.35
N LEU A 152 22.24 -0.41 24.86
CA LEU A 152 23.10 -1.09 25.82
C LEU A 152 24.45 -1.48 25.21
N CYS A 153 24.48 -2.02 23.98
CA CYS A 153 25.71 -2.36 23.27
C CYS A 153 26.59 -1.12 23.03
N ARG A 154 25.99 -0.02 22.56
CA ARG A 154 26.69 1.27 22.40
C ARG A 154 27.26 1.76 23.73
N GLY A 155 26.47 1.72 24.81
CA GLY A 155 26.92 2.13 26.14
C GLY A 155 28.06 1.26 26.69
N VAL A 156 28.00 -0.06 26.46
CA VAL A 156 29.08 -0.98 26.80
C VAL A 156 30.34 -0.68 26.00
N HIS A 157 30.22 -0.46 24.69
CA HIS A 157 31.36 -0.12 23.85
C HIS A 157 32.02 1.20 24.28
N ALA A 158 31.24 2.28 24.43
CA ALA A 158 31.74 3.58 24.88
C ALA A 158 32.45 3.50 26.24
N ARG A 159 31.92 2.69 27.15
CA ARG A 159 32.56 2.46 28.46
C ARG A 159 33.90 1.74 28.32
N LEU A 160 33.99 0.72 27.48
CA LEU A 160 35.24 -0.01 27.24
C LEU A 160 36.29 0.88 26.56
N GLU A 161 35.87 1.75 25.64
CA GLU A 161 36.74 2.73 24.99
C GLU A 161 37.32 3.72 26.00
N ILE A 162 36.49 4.27 26.91
CA ILE A 162 36.95 5.13 28.01
C ILE A 162 37.89 4.38 28.96
N GLU A 163 37.57 3.15 29.35
CA GLU A 163 38.42 2.34 30.23
C GLU A 163 39.78 2.03 29.57
N ALA A 164 39.82 1.78 28.27
CA ALA A 164 41.05 1.57 27.51
C ALA A 164 41.90 2.84 27.42
N GLN A 165 41.28 3.99 27.13
CA GLN A 165 41.96 5.29 27.09
C GLN A 165 42.55 5.67 28.46
N VAL A 166 41.78 5.55 29.54
CA VAL A 166 42.25 5.83 30.91
C VAL A 166 43.41 4.91 31.28
N THR A 167 43.39 3.65 30.83
CA THR A 167 44.49 2.71 31.06
C THR A 167 45.72 3.12 30.26
N ALA A 168 45.57 3.48 28.98
CA ALA A 168 46.66 3.96 28.12
C ALA A 168 47.31 5.23 28.68
N GLU A 169 46.52 6.19 29.15
CA GLU A 169 47.03 7.41 29.80
C GLU A 169 47.80 7.11 31.09
N LYS A 170 47.30 6.17 31.90
CA LYS A 170 48.00 5.75 33.13
C LYS A 170 49.33 5.06 32.80
N THR A 171 49.36 4.23 31.76
CA THR A 171 50.59 3.59 31.28
C THR A 171 51.58 4.62 30.74
N LEU A 172 51.12 5.64 30.01
CA LEU A 172 51.93 6.77 29.52
C LEU A 172 52.51 7.61 30.66
N LYS A 173 51.70 7.90 31.69
CA LYS A 173 52.12 8.63 32.91
C LYS A 173 53.11 7.82 33.75
N GLN A 174 52.93 6.50 33.84
CA GLN A 174 53.88 5.60 34.52
C GLN A 174 55.20 5.44 33.75
N SER A 175 55.16 5.40 32.42
CA SER A 175 56.38 5.35 31.58
C SER A 175 57.13 6.66 31.49
N SER A 176 56.54 7.78 31.93
CA SER A 176 57.20 9.09 31.97
C SER A 176 57.81 9.44 33.34
N GLU A 177 57.53 8.64 34.38
CA GLU A 177 58.18 8.77 35.70
C GLU A 177 59.40 7.84 35.88
N GLU A 178 59.63 6.87 34.98
CA GLU A 178 60.84 6.05 34.93
C GLU A 178 61.58 6.24 33.60
N TYR A 179 62.79 6.81 33.69
CA TYR A 179 63.83 7.00 32.66
C TYR A 179 63.85 8.32 31.88
N ASP A 180 64.82 9.13 32.29
CA ASP A 180 65.48 10.16 31.49
C ASP A 180 66.43 9.50 30.47
N VAL A 181 66.57 10.12 29.29
CA VAL A 181 67.56 9.90 28.21
C VAL A 181 67.25 8.86 27.10
N ASP A 182 66.77 9.43 25.98
CA ASP A 182 67.20 9.23 24.57
C ASP A 182 66.74 7.99 23.75
N ASN A 183 66.13 8.32 22.61
CA ASN A 183 65.98 7.56 21.37
C ASN A 183 65.27 6.18 21.39
N SER A 184 63.95 6.19 21.17
CA SER A 184 63.37 5.66 19.92
C SER A 184 61.86 5.95 19.86
N HIS A 185 61.45 6.75 18.88
CA HIS A 185 60.05 6.86 18.46
C HIS A 185 59.57 5.50 17.94
N LYS A 186 59.12 4.61 18.83
CA LYS A 186 58.30 3.46 18.46
C LYS A 186 56.84 3.87 18.58
N LYS A 187 56.25 4.10 17.41
CA LYS A 187 54.83 4.25 17.09
C LYS A 187 53.90 3.61 18.12
N VAL A 188 53.24 4.45 18.91
CA VAL A 188 51.94 4.16 19.52
C VAL A 188 51.06 5.38 19.24
N GLU A 189 50.65 5.53 17.98
CA GLU A 189 49.83 6.65 17.48
C GLU A 189 48.33 6.28 17.38
N ASN A 190 47.86 5.17 17.99
CA ASN A 190 46.52 4.66 17.67
C ASN A 190 45.37 5.15 18.56
N TYR A 191 45.61 6.00 19.56
CA TYR A 191 44.52 6.55 20.39
C TYR A 191 44.76 8.04 20.66
N PRO A 192 44.15 8.95 19.88
CA PRO A 192 44.13 10.37 20.20
C PRO A 192 43.40 10.58 21.53
N SER A 193 43.93 11.50 22.32
CA SER A 193 43.27 12.03 23.51
C SER A 193 41.96 12.68 23.10
N LEU A 194 40.91 12.53 23.92
CA LEU A 194 39.57 13.10 23.71
C LEU A 194 39.56 14.65 23.59
N ASN A 195 40.70 15.30 23.84
CA ASN A 195 40.92 16.74 23.66
C ASN A 195 41.33 17.16 22.24
N ASP A 196 41.65 16.22 21.35
CA ASP A 196 41.85 16.50 19.94
C ASP A 196 40.48 16.46 19.25
N TRP A 197 40.06 17.61 18.75
CA TRP A 197 38.73 17.85 18.20
C TRP A 197 38.39 16.79 17.13
N GLU A 198 37.24 16.13 17.27
CA GLU A 198 36.64 15.13 16.34
C GLU A 198 37.09 13.65 16.43
N GLY A 199 37.36 13.11 17.63
CA GLY A 199 37.58 11.67 17.82
C GLY A 199 36.29 10.82 17.92
N LEU A 200 35.45 10.76 16.88
CA LEU A 200 34.37 9.75 16.81
C LEU A 200 34.92 8.47 16.17
N SER A 201 34.95 7.37 16.92
CA SER A 201 35.28 6.07 16.36
C SER A 201 34.23 5.64 15.33
N MET A 202 34.67 4.98 14.26
CA MET A 202 33.80 4.41 13.23
C MET A 202 32.76 3.49 13.85
N GLU A 203 33.14 2.75 14.88
CA GLU A 203 32.26 1.89 15.66
C GLU A 203 31.13 2.67 16.34
N MET A 204 31.41 3.84 16.93
CA MET A 204 30.37 4.72 17.50
C MET A 204 29.45 5.32 16.43
N VAL A 205 29.97 5.62 15.23
CA VAL A 205 29.16 6.08 14.08
C VAL A 205 28.18 4.99 13.65
N GLU A 206 28.66 3.75 13.51
CA GLU A 206 27.81 2.59 13.16
C GLU A 206 26.73 2.32 14.20
N TRP A 207 27.05 2.44 15.50
CA TRP A 207 26.05 2.32 16.56
C TRP A 207 24.99 3.42 16.48
N ASN A 208 25.40 4.68 16.25
CA ASN A 208 24.47 5.80 16.08
C ASN A 208 23.55 5.58 14.87
N LEU A 209 24.09 5.06 13.78
CA LEU A 209 23.32 4.72 12.58
C LEU A 209 22.26 3.65 12.88
N VAL A 210 22.65 2.51 13.47
CA VAL A 210 21.72 1.43 13.80
C VAL A 210 20.66 1.88 14.81
N ILE A 211 21.04 2.66 15.82
CA ILE A 211 20.11 3.22 16.80
C ILE A 211 19.10 4.13 16.11
N SER A 212 19.54 5.06 15.25
CA SER A 212 18.66 5.95 14.49
C SER A 212 17.71 5.17 13.57
N GLN A 213 18.20 4.10 12.93
CA GLN A 213 17.38 3.24 12.08
C GLN A 213 16.32 2.48 12.88
N LEU A 214 16.69 1.90 14.03
CA LEU A 214 15.77 1.19 14.92
C LEU A 214 14.75 2.13 15.56
N GLU A 215 15.18 3.33 15.96
CA GLU A 215 14.31 4.38 16.49
C GLU A 215 13.23 4.76 15.48
N SER A 216 13.62 4.90 14.21
CA SER A 216 12.69 5.22 13.12
C SER A 216 11.63 4.15 12.90
N LEU A 217 11.90 2.90 13.30
CA LEU A 217 10.97 1.78 13.16
C LEU A 217 9.95 1.67 14.30
N LEU A 218 10.20 2.28 15.47
CA LEU A 218 9.32 2.19 16.64
C LEU A 218 7.90 2.71 16.36
N PRO A 219 7.69 3.89 15.75
CA PRO A 219 6.35 4.38 15.45
C PRO A 219 5.59 3.48 14.48
N ILE A 220 6.29 2.91 13.49
CA ILE A 220 5.70 1.98 12.51
C ILE A 220 5.20 0.74 13.26
N HIS A 221 6.05 0.13 14.09
CA HIS A 221 5.68 -1.05 14.86
C HIS A 221 4.48 -0.79 15.78
N LEU A 222 4.45 0.37 16.44
CA LEU A 222 3.33 0.74 17.31
C LEU A 222 2.02 0.85 16.52
N LEU A 223 2.03 1.53 15.37
CA LEU A 223 0.86 1.62 14.49
C LEU A 223 0.41 0.24 13.98
N LEU A 224 1.34 -0.62 13.55
CA LEU A 224 1.03 -1.97 13.06
C LEU A 224 0.47 -2.89 14.14
N SER A 225 0.88 -2.70 15.39
CA SER A 225 0.38 -3.44 16.54
C SER A 225 -1.03 -2.99 16.96
N TYR A 226 -1.40 -1.74 16.64
CA TYR A 226 -2.69 -1.16 16.93
C TYR A 226 -3.78 -1.69 15.99
N THR A 227 -4.96 -1.98 16.54
CA THR A 227 -6.13 -2.42 15.79
C THR A 227 -7.33 -1.56 16.19
N PRO A 228 -7.96 -0.82 15.26
CA PRO A 228 -9.11 0.02 15.61
C PRO A 228 -10.30 -0.84 16.05
N SER A 229 -10.84 -0.56 17.24
CA SER A 229 -11.92 -1.37 17.85
C SER A 229 -13.26 -1.28 17.11
N ASN A 230 -13.45 -0.26 16.29
CA ASN A 230 -14.76 0.09 15.71
C ASN A 230 -15.08 -0.62 14.39
N TYR A 231 -14.13 -1.38 13.83
CA TYR A 231 -14.25 -1.94 12.48
C TYR A 231 -13.87 -3.43 12.44
N PRO A 232 -14.48 -4.21 11.53
CA PRO A 232 -14.14 -5.63 11.34
C PRO A 232 -12.72 -5.76 10.79
N SER A 233 -11.75 -5.78 11.70
CA SER A 233 -10.32 -5.77 11.39
C SER A 233 -9.81 -7.19 11.18
N ARG A 234 -9.01 -7.39 10.13
CA ARG A 234 -8.13 -8.57 10.00
C ARG A 234 -6.73 -8.10 10.35
N LYS A 235 -6.20 -8.49 11.50
CA LYS A 235 -4.82 -8.14 11.89
C LYS A 235 -3.87 -8.73 10.83
N PRO A 236 -3.22 -7.90 10.00
CA PRO A 236 -2.29 -8.42 9.02
C PRO A 236 -1.00 -8.80 9.77
N ASP A 237 -0.43 -9.96 9.43
CA ASP A 237 0.84 -10.42 10.00
C ASP A 237 1.99 -9.65 9.32
N LEU A 238 2.18 -8.40 9.73
CA LEU A 238 3.16 -7.48 9.18
C LEU A 238 4.37 -7.40 10.12
N GLU A 239 5.32 -8.30 9.90
CA GLU A 239 6.63 -8.22 10.55
C GLU A 239 7.53 -7.25 9.79
N VAL A 240 8.06 -6.25 10.49
CA VAL A 240 8.95 -5.24 9.92
C VAL A 240 10.23 -5.19 10.75
N SER A 241 11.37 -5.27 10.07
CA SER A 241 12.71 -5.07 10.60
C SER A 241 13.48 -4.05 9.76
N VAL A 242 14.54 -3.46 10.32
CA VAL A 242 15.40 -2.53 9.57
C VAL A 242 16.02 -3.23 8.35
N LYS A 243 16.37 -4.52 8.49
CA LYS A 243 16.86 -5.35 7.37
C LYS A 243 15.84 -5.40 6.23
N THR A 244 14.59 -5.74 6.53
CA THR A 244 13.53 -5.81 5.51
C THR A 244 13.23 -4.45 4.88
N LEU A 245 13.37 -3.37 5.67
CA LEU A 245 13.17 -2.01 5.21
C LEU A 245 14.25 -1.58 4.21
N LEU A 246 15.52 -1.90 4.49
CA LEU A 246 16.63 -1.63 3.58
C LEU A 246 16.58 -2.50 2.31
N GLU A 247 16.26 -3.79 2.44
CA GLU A 247 16.17 -4.71 1.30
C GLU A 247 15.05 -4.35 0.31
N LYS A 248 13.88 -3.94 0.82
CA LYS A 248 12.73 -3.57 -0.02
C LYS A 248 12.76 -2.10 -0.48
N GLY A 249 13.59 -1.27 0.14
CA GLY A 249 13.87 0.09 -0.28
C GLY A 249 12.76 1.09 0.03
N ARG A 250 12.83 2.25 -0.65
CA ARG A 250 12.13 3.48 -0.27
C ARG A 250 10.60 3.37 -0.27
N GLY A 251 10.05 2.47 -1.08
CA GLY A 251 8.60 2.25 -1.18
C GLY A 251 7.99 1.43 -0.04
N TYR A 252 8.81 0.74 0.77
CA TYR A 252 8.29 -0.30 1.67
C TYR A 252 7.42 0.25 2.81
N VAL A 253 7.72 1.44 3.34
CA VAL A 253 6.90 2.06 4.40
C VAL A 253 5.49 2.31 3.88
N GLY A 254 5.34 2.88 2.68
CA GLY A 254 4.04 3.10 2.06
C GLY A 254 3.26 1.81 1.80
N GLU A 255 3.95 0.74 1.36
CA GLU A 255 3.37 -0.59 1.15
C GLU A 255 2.82 -1.20 2.46
N VAL A 256 3.62 -1.15 3.53
CA VAL A 256 3.26 -1.69 4.84
C VAL A 256 2.07 -0.93 5.44
N LEU A 257 2.08 0.41 5.34
CA LEU A 257 0.97 1.24 5.81
C LEU A 257 -0.30 0.98 5.00
N ALA A 258 -0.21 0.82 3.68
CA ALA A 258 -1.36 0.47 2.85
C ALA A 258 -1.98 -0.87 3.25
N LYS A 259 -1.15 -1.90 3.50
CA LYS A 259 -1.61 -3.21 3.99
C LYS A 259 -2.29 -3.11 5.36
N TRP A 260 -1.78 -2.25 6.24
CA TRP A 260 -2.42 -1.96 7.51
C TRP A 260 -3.77 -1.23 7.35
N PHE A 261 -3.86 -0.23 6.46
CA PHE A 261 -5.14 0.44 6.17
C PHE A 261 -6.19 -0.52 5.62
N ILE A 262 -5.80 -1.42 4.71
CA ILE A 262 -6.69 -2.47 4.19
C ILE A 262 -7.10 -3.44 5.30
N GLY A 263 -6.15 -3.87 6.16
CA GLY A 263 -6.41 -4.80 7.26
C GLY A 263 -7.23 -4.22 8.41
N SER A 264 -7.14 -2.91 8.65
CA SER A 264 -7.87 -2.21 9.72
C SER A 264 -9.37 -2.08 9.44
N GLY A 265 -9.81 -2.30 8.19
CA GLY A 265 -11.23 -2.25 7.83
C GLY A 265 -11.85 -0.85 7.88
N LEU A 266 -11.03 0.20 7.91
CA LEU A 266 -11.49 1.59 7.89
C LEU A 266 -12.22 1.90 6.57
N PRO A 267 -13.40 2.55 6.62
CA PRO A 267 -14.08 2.98 5.40
C PRO A 267 -13.27 4.08 4.68
N LEU A 268 -13.45 4.21 3.37
CA LEU A 268 -12.74 5.18 2.53
C LEU A 268 -12.79 6.61 3.09
N SER A 269 -13.95 7.04 3.61
CA SER A 269 -14.12 8.38 4.20
C SER A 269 -13.29 8.58 5.47
N ALA A 270 -13.15 7.55 6.31
CA ALA A 270 -12.31 7.61 7.50
C ALA A 270 -10.83 7.67 7.14
N VAL A 271 -10.38 6.86 6.18
CA VAL A 271 -9.01 6.88 5.65
C VAL A 271 -8.69 8.27 5.08
N GLU A 272 -9.59 8.82 4.26
CA GLU A 272 -9.44 10.16 3.67
C GLU A 272 -9.34 11.24 4.75
N ASN A 273 -10.18 11.21 5.77
CA ASN A 273 -10.14 12.18 6.86
C ASN A 273 -8.83 12.12 7.65
N VAL A 274 -8.35 10.91 7.98
CA VAL A 274 -7.08 10.72 8.71
C VAL A 274 -5.90 11.23 7.87
N LEU A 275 -5.82 10.81 6.60
CA LEU A 275 -4.72 11.22 5.70
C LEU A 275 -4.77 12.72 5.39
N ARG A 276 -5.95 13.32 5.23
CA ARG A 276 -6.09 14.76 5.02
C ARG A 276 -5.59 15.56 6.22
N LYS A 277 -6.02 15.21 7.45
CA LYS A 277 -5.55 15.86 8.68
C LYS A 277 -4.03 15.70 8.87
N GLN A 278 -3.46 14.58 8.41
CA GLN A 278 -2.02 14.34 8.46
C GLN A 278 -1.24 15.19 7.45
N ASP A 279 -1.71 15.29 6.20
CA ASP A 279 -1.11 16.16 5.18
C ASP A 279 -1.19 17.64 5.56
N GLU A 280 -2.30 18.08 6.17
CA GLU A 280 -2.47 19.44 6.70
C GLU A 280 -1.42 19.72 7.79
N PHE A 281 -1.28 18.82 8.76
CA PHE A 281 -0.26 18.94 9.81
C PHE A 281 1.17 18.99 9.24
N ARG A 282 1.47 18.15 8.25
CA ARG A 282 2.77 18.13 7.58
C ARG A 282 3.07 19.47 6.90
N LYS A 283 2.10 20.03 6.16
CA LYS A 283 2.26 21.32 5.47
C LYS A 283 2.50 22.47 6.44
N THR A 284 1.78 22.51 7.56
CA THR A 284 1.99 23.52 8.60
C THR A 284 3.42 23.48 9.12
N ARG A 285 3.94 22.29 9.43
CA ARG A 285 5.34 22.11 9.86
C ARG A 285 6.37 22.50 8.80
N GLU A 286 6.12 22.19 7.53
CA GLU A 286 7.01 22.59 6.44
C GLU A 286 7.10 24.13 6.35
N VAL A 287 5.97 24.83 6.45
CA VAL A 287 5.93 26.30 6.46
C VAL A 287 6.66 26.88 7.69
N GLU A 288 6.36 26.36 8.89
CA GLU A 288 7.03 26.78 10.13
C GLU A 288 8.55 26.57 10.06
N SER A 289 9.01 25.44 9.52
CA SER A 289 10.45 25.17 9.36
C SER A 289 11.14 26.13 8.39
N MET A 290 10.45 26.57 7.32
CA MET A 290 10.97 27.56 6.38
C MET A 290 10.99 28.97 6.97
N GLU A 291 10.05 29.30 7.86
CA GLU A 291 10.01 30.58 8.57
C GLU A 291 11.08 30.68 9.66
N VAL A 292 11.38 29.58 10.35
CA VAL A 292 12.45 29.50 11.37
C VAL A 292 13.85 29.65 10.76
N GLU A 293 14.08 29.17 9.53
CA GLU A 293 15.35 29.43 8.82
C GLU A 293 15.58 30.91 8.47
N CYS A 294 14.55 31.76 8.57
CA CYS A 294 14.61 33.21 8.33
C CYS A 294 14.55 34.06 9.62
N ALA A 295 14.28 33.46 10.78
CA ALA A 295 14.14 34.17 12.06
C ALA A 295 15.10 33.59 13.11
N ASP A 296 16.29 34.17 13.20
CA ASP A 296 17.19 33.96 14.32
C ASP A 296 16.59 34.65 15.57
N GLN A 297 16.50 33.90 16.68
CA GLN A 297 15.99 34.25 18.03
C GLN A 297 14.51 33.98 18.33
N GLY A 298 14.24 32.86 19.03
CA GLY A 298 12.95 32.66 19.72
C GLY A 298 12.64 31.27 20.31
N GLU A 299 13.62 30.47 20.73
CA GLU A 299 13.40 29.05 21.11
C GLU A 299 12.50 28.81 22.35
N GLU A 300 12.21 29.83 23.18
CA GLU A 300 11.46 29.62 24.43
C GLU A 300 9.95 29.92 24.36
N LYS A 301 9.45 30.56 23.29
CA LYS A 301 7.99 30.82 23.15
C LYS A 301 7.23 29.72 22.39
N LEU A 302 7.93 28.88 21.64
CA LEU A 302 7.33 27.85 20.78
C LEU A 302 6.73 26.69 21.57
N LYS A 303 7.33 26.31 22.71
CA LYS A 303 6.86 25.16 23.50
C LYS A 303 5.51 25.38 24.19
N GLU A 304 5.22 26.61 24.63
CA GLU A 304 3.91 26.94 25.25
C GLU A 304 2.78 27.12 24.22
N GLU A 305 3.10 27.41 22.96
CA GLU A 305 2.12 27.51 21.86
C GLU A 305 1.86 26.15 21.21
N GLU A 306 2.87 25.27 21.12
CA GLU A 306 2.71 23.87 20.69
C GLU A 306 1.75 23.09 21.61
N GLU A 307 1.84 23.25 22.93
CA GLU A 307 0.92 22.58 23.87
C GLU A 307 -0.52 23.13 23.79
N LYS A 308 -0.69 24.44 23.54
CA LYS A 308 -2.02 25.09 23.45
C LYS A 308 -2.73 24.91 22.10
N GLN A 309 -1.99 24.71 21.00
CA GLN A 309 -2.60 24.41 19.70
C GLN A 309 -3.05 22.95 19.56
N VAL A 310 -2.36 22.02 20.24
CA VAL A 310 -2.81 20.62 20.35
C VAL A 310 -4.15 20.53 21.09
N GLU A 311 -4.36 21.32 22.15
CA GLU A 311 -5.62 21.32 22.91
C GLU A 311 -6.82 21.95 22.16
N LYS A 312 -6.59 22.88 21.22
CA LYS A 312 -7.67 23.58 20.51
C LYS A 312 -8.23 22.85 19.28
N HIS A 313 -7.54 21.83 18.76
CA HIS A 313 -7.97 21.08 17.58
C HIS A 313 -8.74 19.78 17.89
N ILE A 314 -9.04 19.52 19.17
CA ILE A 314 -9.67 18.27 19.65
C ILE A 314 -11.22 18.30 19.54
N GLU A 315 -11.84 19.44 19.27
CA GLU A 315 -13.31 19.55 19.37
C GLU A 315 -14.13 19.11 18.12
N GLU A 316 -13.53 18.47 17.11
CA GLU A 316 -14.29 17.99 15.93
C GLU A 316 -14.07 16.48 15.61
N SER A 317 -15.07 15.68 16.01
CA SER A 317 -15.35 14.28 15.66
C SER A 317 -14.31 13.25 16.14
N GLN A 318 -14.62 12.58 17.25
CA GLN A 318 -13.79 11.64 18.04
C GLN A 318 -13.49 10.27 17.39
N GLU A 319 -13.67 10.11 16.08
CA GLU A 319 -13.42 8.83 15.41
C GLU A 319 -11.99 8.77 14.84
N ASN A 320 -11.21 7.77 15.28
CA ASN A 320 -9.86 7.44 14.80
C ASN A 320 -8.72 8.41 15.23
N GLU A 321 -8.87 9.11 16.35
CA GLU A 321 -7.84 10.01 16.90
C GLU A 321 -6.52 9.29 17.22
N GLU A 322 -6.59 8.10 17.81
CA GLU A 322 -5.41 7.26 18.09
C GLU A 322 -4.67 6.89 16.80
N THR A 323 -5.40 6.53 15.73
CA THR A 323 -4.79 6.24 14.43
C THR A 323 -4.08 7.46 13.86
N LEU A 324 -4.70 8.64 13.96
CA LEU A 324 -4.08 9.89 13.51
C LEU A 324 -2.83 10.23 14.34
N TYR A 325 -2.86 10.05 15.66
CA TYR A 325 -1.73 10.25 16.54
C TYR A 325 -0.55 9.33 16.16
N LEU A 326 -0.81 8.03 16.02
CA LEU A 326 0.20 7.05 15.64
C LEU A 326 0.75 7.32 14.23
N LEU A 327 -0.10 7.70 13.27
CA LEU A 327 0.32 8.05 11.92
C LEU A 327 1.19 9.32 11.89
N ARG A 328 0.88 10.32 12.73
CA ARG A 328 1.73 11.52 12.93
C ARG A 328 3.13 11.12 13.38
N LYS A 329 3.23 10.19 14.34
CA LYS A 329 4.53 9.67 14.82
C LYS A 329 5.33 8.95 13.74
N VAL A 330 4.67 8.23 12.83
CA VAL A 330 5.34 7.69 11.64
C VAL A 330 5.77 8.83 10.70
N GLY A 331 4.90 9.81 10.48
CA GLY A 331 5.17 10.96 9.60
C GLY A 331 6.29 11.88 10.08
N GLU A 332 6.63 11.89 11.38
CA GLU A 332 7.81 12.58 11.91
C GLU A 332 9.12 12.00 11.36
N LYS A 333 9.17 10.69 11.08
CA LYS A 333 10.34 9.98 10.54
C LYS A 333 10.25 9.77 9.02
N PHE A 334 9.04 9.59 8.49
CA PHE A 334 8.77 9.29 7.08
C PHE A 334 7.65 10.17 6.47
N PRO A 335 7.85 11.50 6.37
CA PRO A 335 6.82 12.45 5.92
C PRO A 335 6.31 12.20 4.49
N HIS A 336 7.17 11.77 3.56
CA HIS A 336 6.81 11.49 2.17
C HIS A 336 6.17 10.12 1.99
N SER A 337 6.61 9.12 2.77
CA SER A 337 5.99 7.78 2.76
C SER A 337 4.55 7.77 3.31
N VAL A 338 4.24 8.70 4.23
CA VAL A 338 2.91 8.84 4.87
C VAL A 338 1.97 9.77 4.09
N ALA A 339 2.47 10.47 3.06
CA ALA A 339 1.67 11.40 2.27
C ALA A 339 0.40 10.75 1.72
N ALA A 340 -0.73 11.47 1.69
CA ALA A 340 -2.01 10.88 1.30
C ALA A 340 -1.98 10.21 -0.08
N ASP A 341 -1.42 10.89 -1.08
CA ASP A 341 -1.30 10.35 -2.45
C ASP A 341 -0.42 9.08 -2.48
N THR A 342 0.62 9.01 -1.65
CA THR A 342 1.47 7.82 -1.51
C THR A 342 0.68 6.63 -0.96
N ILE A 343 -0.07 6.85 0.12
CA ILE A 343 -0.85 5.79 0.76
C ILE A 343 -1.99 5.33 -0.15
N PHE A 344 -2.74 6.25 -0.76
CA PHE A 344 -3.82 5.88 -1.70
C PHE A 344 -3.30 5.11 -2.91
N THR A 345 -2.14 5.48 -3.46
CA THR A 345 -1.49 4.75 -4.55
C THR A 345 -1.18 3.31 -4.17
N ASN A 346 -0.57 3.10 -3.00
CA ASN A 346 -0.24 1.76 -2.52
C ASN A 346 -1.49 0.94 -2.18
N ILE A 347 -2.53 1.56 -1.58
CA ILE A 347 -3.81 0.88 -1.30
C ILE A 347 -4.46 0.42 -2.62
N ALA A 348 -4.57 1.30 -3.60
CA ALA A 348 -5.17 0.97 -4.90
C ALA A 348 -4.41 -0.16 -5.61
N TRP A 349 -3.09 -0.15 -5.54
CA TRP A 349 -2.23 -1.19 -6.11
C TRP A 349 -2.42 -2.54 -5.42
N GLU A 350 -2.37 -2.60 -4.08
CA GLU A 350 -2.54 -3.82 -3.31
C GLU A 350 -3.95 -4.42 -3.47
N LEU A 351 -4.99 -3.58 -3.48
CA LEU A 351 -6.37 -4.03 -3.75
C LEU A 351 -6.53 -4.58 -5.17
N SER A 352 -5.90 -3.95 -6.17
CA SER A 352 -5.92 -4.43 -7.56
C SER A 352 -5.16 -5.76 -7.72
N ALA A 353 -4.02 -5.89 -7.04
CA ALA A 353 -3.25 -7.14 -7.00
C ALA A 353 -4.01 -8.26 -6.29
N ALA A 354 -4.75 -7.95 -5.23
CA ALA A 354 -5.64 -8.89 -4.55
C ALA A 354 -6.81 -9.31 -5.43
N TRP A 355 -7.47 -8.36 -6.10
CA TRP A 355 -8.53 -8.63 -7.07
C TRP A 355 -8.05 -9.57 -8.19
N HIS A 356 -6.85 -9.37 -8.73
CA HIS A 356 -6.32 -10.26 -9.76
C HIS A 356 -6.18 -11.71 -9.30
N LYS A 357 -5.89 -11.95 -8.01
CA LYS A 357 -5.81 -13.30 -7.42
C LYS A 357 -7.20 -13.89 -7.15
N THR A 358 -8.18 -13.05 -6.82
CA THR A 358 -9.57 -13.44 -6.53
C THR A 358 -10.56 -12.60 -7.35
N ALA A 359 -10.61 -12.85 -8.67
CA ALA A 359 -11.33 -12.00 -9.62
C ALA A 359 -12.86 -11.93 -9.39
N ASP A 360 -13.42 -12.92 -8.71
CA ASP A 360 -14.82 -12.94 -8.27
C ASP A 360 -15.18 -11.82 -7.30
N ASP A 361 -14.23 -11.38 -6.47
CA ASP A 361 -14.45 -10.34 -5.46
C ASP A 361 -14.32 -8.95 -6.09
N THR A 362 -15.39 -8.50 -6.74
CA THR A 362 -15.44 -7.19 -7.40
C THR A 362 -15.40 -6.00 -6.44
N ILE A 363 -15.57 -6.23 -5.14
CA ILE A 363 -15.47 -5.18 -4.12
C ILE A 363 -14.04 -4.66 -4.06
N LEU A 364 -13.04 -5.53 -4.21
CA LEU A 364 -11.62 -5.16 -4.21
C LEU A 364 -11.28 -4.16 -5.32
N LEU A 365 -11.73 -4.44 -6.55
CA LEU A 365 -11.53 -3.53 -7.68
C LEU A 365 -12.31 -2.22 -7.50
N SER A 366 -13.54 -2.29 -6.99
CA SER A 366 -14.35 -1.10 -6.71
C SER A 366 -13.68 -0.19 -5.68
N GLN A 367 -13.15 -0.77 -4.59
CA GLN A 367 -12.39 -0.05 -3.59
C GLN A 367 -11.10 0.53 -4.18
N ALA A 368 -10.36 -0.23 -4.99
CA ALA A 368 -9.15 0.26 -5.64
C ALA A 368 -9.43 1.54 -6.46
N VAL A 369 -10.44 1.52 -7.33
CA VAL A 369 -10.85 2.68 -8.13
C VAL A 369 -11.35 3.83 -7.26
N ALA A 370 -12.07 3.53 -6.18
CA ALA A 370 -12.53 4.55 -5.24
C ALA A 370 -11.35 5.24 -4.51
N HIS A 371 -10.27 4.52 -4.20
CA HIS A 371 -9.05 5.11 -3.64
C HIS A 371 -8.27 5.94 -4.67
N ILE A 372 -8.21 5.50 -5.94
CA ILE A 372 -7.61 6.29 -7.04
C ILE A 372 -8.28 7.66 -7.17
N SER A 373 -9.60 7.73 -7.00
CA SER A 373 -10.34 8.99 -7.07
C SER A 373 -9.93 10.02 -6.01
N ARG A 374 -9.29 9.58 -4.92
CA ARG A 374 -8.82 10.45 -3.82
C ARG A 374 -7.41 10.97 -3.98
N ILE A 375 -6.67 10.47 -4.97
CA ILE A 375 -5.32 10.96 -5.30
C ILE A 375 -5.45 12.36 -5.90
N LYS A 376 -4.77 13.34 -5.29
CA LYS A 376 -4.87 14.75 -5.67
C LYS A 376 -3.98 15.10 -6.86
N ASN A 377 -2.73 14.62 -6.85
CA ASN A 377 -1.79 14.89 -7.94
C ASN A 377 -2.18 14.11 -9.20
N SER A 378 -2.35 14.80 -10.32
CA SER A 378 -2.82 14.18 -11.56
C SER A 378 -1.81 13.20 -12.17
N HIS A 379 -0.50 13.48 -12.05
CA HIS A 379 0.55 12.59 -12.59
C HIS A 379 0.60 11.26 -11.83
N ILE A 380 0.51 11.28 -10.50
CA ILE A 380 0.41 10.06 -9.68
C ILE A 380 -0.87 9.28 -10.04
N ARG A 381 -2.01 9.98 -10.09
CA ARG A 381 -3.32 9.36 -10.40
C ARG A 381 -3.35 8.74 -11.78
N HIS A 382 -2.80 9.43 -12.78
CA HIS A 382 -2.63 8.93 -14.14
C HIS A 382 -1.74 7.68 -14.16
N GLY A 383 -0.54 7.79 -13.59
CA GLY A 383 0.46 6.73 -13.58
C GLY A 383 -0.02 5.45 -12.91
N VAL A 384 -0.63 5.53 -11.71
CA VAL A 384 -1.15 4.34 -11.02
C VAL A 384 -2.30 3.71 -11.80
N SER A 385 -3.19 4.52 -12.37
CA SER A 385 -4.33 4.01 -13.15
C SER A 385 -3.87 3.30 -14.42
N LEU A 386 -2.86 3.88 -15.10
CA LEU A 386 -2.23 3.28 -16.28
C LEU A 386 -1.52 1.97 -15.92
N MET A 387 -0.73 1.94 -14.84
CA MET A 387 -0.04 0.74 -14.40
C MET A 387 -1.03 -0.38 -14.02
N ILE A 388 -2.13 -0.07 -13.32
CA ILE A 388 -3.20 -1.04 -13.01
C ILE A 388 -3.83 -1.58 -14.29
N TRP A 389 -4.09 -0.69 -15.26
CA TRP A 389 -4.62 -1.09 -16.56
C TRP A 389 -3.71 -2.08 -17.27
N GLU A 390 -2.42 -1.76 -17.42
CA GLU A 390 -1.46 -2.57 -18.16
C GLU A 390 -1.14 -3.88 -17.45
N THR A 391 -1.10 -3.88 -16.11
CA THR A 391 -0.69 -5.05 -15.32
C THR A 391 -1.80 -6.10 -15.21
N TRP A 392 -3.05 -5.69 -14.96
CA TRP A 392 -4.12 -6.64 -14.60
C TRP A 392 -5.39 -6.52 -15.45
N VAL A 393 -5.78 -5.32 -15.88
CA VAL A 393 -7.11 -5.09 -16.47
C VAL A 393 -7.12 -5.37 -17.98
N SER A 394 -6.10 -4.93 -18.72
CA SER A 394 -6.07 -4.97 -20.19
C SER A 394 -6.35 -6.37 -20.75
N HIS A 395 -5.64 -7.39 -20.23
CA HIS A 395 -5.84 -8.78 -20.65
C HIS A 395 -7.23 -9.32 -20.27
N CYS A 396 -7.77 -8.94 -19.12
CA CYS A 396 -9.11 -9.33 -18.68
C CYS A 396 -10.18 -8.78 -19.64
N ILE A 397 -10.08 -7.50 -20.02
CA ILE A 397 -10.99 -6.88 -20.99
C ILE A 397 -10.80 -7.45 -22.39
N GLN A 398 -9.57 -7.74 -22.81
CA GLN A 398 -9.31 -8.40 -24.09
C GLN A 398 -9.99 -9.76 -24.16
N THR A 399 -9.85 -10.58 -23.11
CA THR A 399 -10.48 -11.90 -23.03
C THR A 399 -12.00 -11.78 -23.00
N THR A 400 -12.54 -10.86 -22.20
CA THR A 400 -13.99 -10.57 -22.13
C THR A 400 -14.54 -10.16 -23.50
N SER A 401 -13.86 -9.25 -24.20
CA SER A 401 -14.29 -8.76 -25.51
C SER A 401 -14.32 -9.86 -26.56
N THR A 402 -13.28 -10.71 -26.62
CA THR A 402 -13.19 -11.80 -27.60
C THR A 402 -14.19 -12.91 -27.30
N LEU A 403 -14.45 -13.20 -26.03
CA LEU A 403 -15.45 -14.19 -25.62
C LEU A 403 -16.87 -13.72 -25.95
N MET A 404 -17.22 -12.48 -25.61
CA MET A 404 -18.52 -11.89 -25.93
C MET A 404 -18.72 -11.74 -27.44
N ASP A 405 -17.67 -11.46 -28.22
CA ASP A 405 -17.75 -11.39 -29.68
C ASP A 405 -18.05 -12.76 -30.33
N LYS A 406 -17.45 -13.84 -29.82
CA LYS A 406 -17.72 -15.21 -30.26
C LYS A 406 -19.13 -15.67 -29.90
N VAL A 407 -19.56 -15.39 -28.67
CA VAL A 407 -20.85 -15.86 -28.13
C VAL A 407 -22.01 -14.98 -28.60
N GLY A 408 -21.76 -13.70 -28.89
CA GLY A 408 -22.76 -12.73 -29.29
C GLY A 408 -23.69 -12.26 -28.16
N ARG A 409 -23.32 -12.49 -26.89
CA ARG A 409 -24.06 -12.10 -25.68
C ARG A 409 -23.14 -12.25 -24.46
N LEU A 410 -23.64 -11.89 -23.27
CA LEU A 410 -22.99 -12.24 -22.01
C LEU A 410 -22.76 -13.77 -21.94
N PRO A 411 -21.53 -14.24 -21.68
CA PRO A 411 -21.23 -15.66 -21.56
C PRO A 411 -21.93 -16.23 -20.32
N LYS A 412 -22.35 -17.50 -20.40
CA LYS A 412 -22.93 -18.18 -19.24
C LYS A 412 -21.88 -18.40 -18.15
N ASP A 413 -22.33 -18.42 -16.91
CA ASP A 413 -21.51 -18.57 -15.70
C ASP A 413 -20.33 -19.57 -15.78
N ARG A 414 -20.55 -20.79 -16.30
CA ARG A 414 -19.49 -21.79 -16.48
C ARG A 414 -18.35 -21.32 -17.40
N MET A 415 -18.67 -20.56 -18.46
CA MET A 415 -17.67 -20.01 -19.37
C MET A 415 -16.95 -18.82 -18.75
N CYS A 416 -17.66 -17.98 -17.97
CA CYS A 416 -17.05 -16.87 -17.25
C CYS A 416 -16.00 -17.38 -16.26
N HIS A 417 -16.31 -18.38 -15.43
CA HIS A 417 -15.33 -18.94 -14.51
C HIS A 417 -14.14 -19.59 -15.23
N ARG A 418 -14.38 -20.27 -16.36
CA ARG A 418 -13.30 -20.96 -17.11
C ARG A 418 -12.34 -19.99 -17.79
N ASP A 419 -12.88 -18.96 -18.46
CA ASP A 419 -12.09 -18.10 -19.35
C ASP A 419 -11.70 -16.77 -18.69
N LEU A 420 -12.50 -16.28 -17.73
CA LEU A 420 -12.28 -15.00 -17.04
C LEU A 420 -11.88 -15.17 -15.56
N GLY A 421 -12.15 -16.32 -14.96
CA GLY A 421 -11.93 -16.55 -13.53
C GLY A 421 -12.91 -15.79 -12.62
N LEU A 422 -14.02 -15.28 -13.18
CA LEU A 422 -15.08 -14.62 -12.44
C LEU A 422 -16.49 -15.09 -12.84
N GLY A 423 -17.46 -14.97 -11.94
CA GLY A 423 -18.86 -15.33 -12.13
C GLY A 423 -19.63 -14.36 -13.01
N GLU A 424 -20.75 -14.83 -13.58
CA GLU A 424 -21.57 -14.07 -14.53
C GLU A 424 -22.06 -12.72 -13.97
N HIS A 425 -22.44 -12.69 -12.70
CA HIS A 425 -22.89 -11.47 -12.02
C HIS A 425 -21.78 -10.43 -11.82
N SER A 426 -20.52 -10.89 -11.75
CA SER A 426 -19.37 -10.03 -11.45
C SER A 426 -18.87 -9.32 -12.70
N VAL A 427 -19.22 -9.81 -13.90
CA VAL A 427 -18.78 -9.23 -15.17
C VAL A 427 -19.26 -7.79 -15.33
N SER A 428 -20.54 -7.50 -15.07
CA SER A 428 -21.10 -6.15 -15.22
C SER A 428 -20.46 -5.16 -14.23
N VAL A 429 -20.30 -5.57 -12.97
CA VAL A 429 -19.67 -4.76 -11.91
C VAL A 429 -18.19 -4.50 -12.23
N MET A 430 -17.47 -5.53 -12.68
CA MET A 430 -16.08 -5.39 -13.14
C MET A 430 -15.97 -4.41 -14.30
N LEU A 431 -16.82 -4.53 -15.33
CA LEU A 431 -16.82 -3.61 -16.47
C LEU A 431 -17.12 -2.17 -16.04
N GLN A 432 -18.04 -1.97 -15.08
CA GLN A 432 -18.33 -0.65 -14.53
C GLN A 432 -17.12 -0.04 -13.81
N ASN A 433 -16.43 -0.81 -12.96
CA ASN A 433 -15.21 -0.33 -12.29
C ASN A 433 -14.10 0.00 -13.31
N VAL A 434 -14.00 -0.77 -14.39
CA VAL A 434 -13.02 -0.51 -15.46
C VAL A 434 -13.38 0.75 -16.25
N LEU A 435 -14.66 1.03 -16.49
CA LEU A 435 -15.08 2.32 -17.06
C LEU A 435 -14.61 3.48 -16.20
N SER A 436 -14.85 3.41 -14.90
CA SER A 436 -14.36 4.41 -13.96
C SER A 436 -12.84 4.52 -13.97
N LEU A 437 -12.10 3.41 -14.01
CA LEU A 437 -10.63 3.46 -14.14
C LEU A 437 -10.17 4.21 -15.40
N LEU A 438 -10.79 3.93 -16.56
CA LEU A 438 -10.48 4.64 -17.81
C LEU A 438 -10.86 6.13 -17.76
N GLU A 439 -11.96 6.48 -17.08
CA GLU A 439 -12.33 7.87 -16.80
C GLU A 439 -11.24 8.59 -15.99
N HIS A 440 -10.71 7.96 -14.93
CA HIS A 440 -9.60 8.53 -14.16
C HIS A 440 -8.35 8.75 -15.02
N ILE A 441 -8.03 7.83 -15.94
CA ILE A 441 -6.91 8.00 -16.89
C ILE A 441 -7.16 9.22 -17.79
N MET A 442 -8.35 9.33 -18.37
CA MET A 442 -8.70 10.44 -19.27
C MET A 442 -8.70 11.79 -18.55
N GLU A 443 -9.35 11.88 -17.39
CA GLU A 443 -9.41 13.11 -16.59
C GLU A 443 -8.04 13.54 -16.11
N ALA A 444 -7.23 12.61 -15.58
CA ALA A 444 -5.88 12.91 -15.13
C ALA A 444 -4.98 13.38 -16.29
N ASN A 445 -5.07 12.74 -17.46
CA ASN A 445 -4.30 13.10 -18.65
C ASN A 445 -4.49 14.57 -19.05
N VAL A 446 -5.74 15.04 -19.09
CA VAL A 446 -6.06 16.46 -19.40
C VAL A 446 -5.45 17.41 -18.36
N VAL A 447 -5.50 17.04 -17.07
CA VAL A 447 -4.96 17.89 -15.99
C VAL A 447 -3.42 17.90 -16.02
N CYS A 448 -2.79 16.78 -16.37
CA CYS A 448 -1.33 16.67 -16.49
C CYS A 448 -0.72 17.61 -17.54
N GLU A 449 -1.49 18.06 -18.54
CA GLU A 449 -1.02 19.04 -19.54
C GLU A 449 -0.71 20.41 -18.90
N VAL A 450 -1.37 20.74 -17.78
CA VAL A 450 -1.24 22.03 -17.09
C VAL A 450 -0.46 21.89 -15.77
N GLU A 451 -0.58 20.75 -15.08
CA GLU A 451 0.12 20.49 -13.83
C GLU A 451 1.60 20.16 -14.07
N LYS A 452 2.50 20.80 -13.31
CA LYS A 452 3.94 20.49 -13.39
C LYS A 452 4.21 19.08 -12.85
N PRO A 453 5.12 18.31 -13.48
CA PRO A 453 5.56 17.02 -12.95
C PRO A 453 6.08 17.16 -11.52
N LEU A 454 5.64 16.26 -10.64
CA LEU A 454 5.99 16.27 -9.22
C LEU A 454 7.44 15.82 -9.03
N VAL A 455 8.21 16.57 -8.23
CA VAL A 455 9.53 16.13 -7.76
C VAL A 455 9.35 15.53 -6.38
N MET A 456 9.52 14.20 -6.29
CA MET A 456 9.47 13.49 -5.02
C MET A 456 10.81 13.60 -4.30
N SER A 457 10.78 14.11 -3.07
CA SER A 457 11.95 14.08 -2.18
C SER A 457 11.94 12.79 -1.35
N PRO A 458 13.09 12.12 -1.18
CA PRO A 458 13.17 10.97 -0.28
C PRO A 458 13.10 11.41 1.18
N ASP A 459 12.52 10.58 2.05
CA ASP A 459 12.60 10.79 3.50
C ASP A 459 14.06 10.79 3.98
N ARG A 460 14.34 11.52 5.07
CA ARG A 460 15.69 11.65 5.63
C ARG A 460 16.38 10.32 5.88
N PHE A 461 15.61 9.30 6.27
CA PHE A 461 16.10 7.93 6.46
C PHE A 461 16.80 7.35 5.23
N TRP A 462 16.39 7.76 4.03
CA TRP A 462 16.88 7.23 2.75
C TRP A 462 18.02 8.03 2.13
N LEU A 463 18.44 9.14 2.74
CA LEU A 463 19.51 9.98 2.20
C LEU A 463 20.83 9.20 2.13
N GLY A 464 21.42 9.14 0.94
CA GLY A 464 22.66 8.39 0.69
C GLY A 464 22.49 6.87 0.53
N LEU A 465 21.26 6.35 0.60
CA LEU A 465 20.98 4.95 0.34
C LEU A 465 20.47 4.77 -1.10
N GLU A 466 21.16 3.92 -1.87
CA GLU A 466 20.67 3.45 -3.16
C GLU A 466 19.65 2.34 -2.93
N GLY A 467 18.47 2.46 -3.53
CA GLY A 467 17.39 1.48 -3.38
C GLY A 467 16.41 1.54 -4.54
N SER A 468 15.59 0.51 -4.65
CA SER A 468 14.54 0.47 -5.66
C SER A 468 13.59 1.66 -5.50
N PRO A 469 13.14 2.29 -6.60
CA PRO A 469 12.22 3.41 -6.53
C PRO A 469 10.91 3.00 -5.87
N ALA A 470 10.29 3.94 -5.16
CA ALA A 470 8.98 3.71 -4.58
C ALA A 470 7.92 3.59 -5.68
N LEU A 471 6.81 2.89 -5.41
CA LEU A 471 5.71 2.76 -6.38
C LEU A 471 5.24 4.12 -6.90
N VAL A 472 5.10 5.11 -6.01
CA VAL A 472 4.70 6.48 -6.38
C VAL A 472 5.70 7.13 -7.34
N GLU A 473 7.00 6.93 -7.14
CA GLU A 473 8.03 7.42 -8.07
C GLU A 473 7.85 6.77 -9.45
N LEU A 474 7.55 5.46 -9.50
CA LEU A 474 7.25 4.76 -10.75
C LEU A 474 6.00 5.28 -11.45
N THR A 475 4.99 5.75 -10.70
CA THR A 475 3.77 6.34 -11.30
C THR A 475 4.08 7.65 -12.02
N VAL A 476 4.90 8.53 -11.42
CA VAL A 476 5.27 9.82 -12.02
C VAL A 476 6.21 9.61 -13.23
N MET A 477 6.97 8.52 -13.26
CA MET A 477 7.84 8.16 -14.39
C MET A 477 7.09 7.55 -15.58
N GLN A 478 5.78 7.31 -15.48
CA GLN A 478 5.00 6.76 -16.59
C GLN A 478 4.92 7.74 -17.76
N ASN A 479 4.95 7.19 -18.98
CA ASN A 479 4.69 7.98 -20.17
C ASN A 479 3.21 8.39 -20.22
N MET A 480 2.94 9.60 -20.71
CA MET A 480 1.56 10.05 -20.88
C MET A 480 0.81 9.17 -21.87
N SER A 481 -0.42 8.79 -21.52
CA SER A 481 -1.26 7.98 -22.41
C SER A 481 -1.78 8.80 -23.59
N CYS A 482 -2.07 8.15 -24.71
CA CYS A 482 -2.79 8.75 -25.82
C CYS A 482 -4.29 8.84 -25.49
N TYR A 483 -4.81 10.05 -25.31
CA TYR A 483 -6.21 10.29 -24.92
C TYR A 483 -7.20 9.56 -25.86
N ASP A 484 -7.03 9.70 -27.18
CA ASP A 484 -7.89 9.07 -28.18
C ASP A 484 -7.91 7.54 -28.04
N LEU A 485 -6.75 6.93 -27.77
CA LEU A 485 -6.65 5.48 -27.60
C LEU A 485 -7.34 5.02 -26.30
N VAL A 486 -7.20 5.77 -25.21
CA VAL A 486 -7.94 5.50 -23.96
C VAL A 486 -9.45 5.62 -24.20
N TYR A 487 -9.87 6.65 -24.92
CA TYR A 487 -11.28 6.86 -25.26
C TYR A 487 -11.85 5.76 -26.15
N LEU A 488 -11.05 5.21 -27.09
CA LEU A 488 -11.44 4.04 -27.88
C LEU A 488 -11.68 2.80 -27.00
N HIS A 489 -10.81 2.55 -26.02
CA HIS A 489 -11.00 1.46 -25.05
C HIS A 489 -12.24 1.71 -24.19
N TYR A 490 -12.45 2.95 -23.75
CA TYR A 490 -13.66 3.33 -22.99
C TYR A 490 -14.93 3.01 -23.77
N GLN A 491 -15.00 3.39 -25.05
CA GLN A 491 -16.14 3.07 -25.92
C GLN A 491 -16.37 1.56 -26.02
N LEU A 492 -15.31 0.75 -26.19
CA LEU A 492 -15.43 -0.71 -26.25
C LEU A 492 -15.94 -1.29 -24.93
N VAL A 493 -15.34 -0.90 -23.80
CA VAL A 493 -15.75 -1.35 -22.46
C VAL A 493 -17.19 -0.95 -22.18
N LEU A 494 -17.62 0.23 -22.63
CA LEU A 494 -18.99 0.70 -22.44
C LEU A 494 -19.98 -0.15 -23.24
N VAL A 495 -19.64 -0.53 -24.48
CA VAL A 495 -20.43 -1.47 -25.26
C VAL A 495 -20.52 -2.84 -24.57
N LEU A 496 -19.41 -3.36 -24.03
CA LEU A 496 -19.42 -4.62 -23.27
C LEU A 496 -20.32 -4.52 -22.04
N TYR A 497 -20.21 -3.42 -21.29
CA TYR A 497 -21.02 -3.14 -20.11
C TYR A 497 -22.51 -3.12 -20.45
N LEU A 498 -22.91 -2.38 -21.50
CA LEU A 498 -24.31 -2.28 -21.91
C LEU A 498 -24.88 -3.64 -22.37
N ILE A 499 -24.07 -4.48 -23.01
CA ILE A 499 -24.48 -5.85 -23.38
C ILE A 499 -24.68 -6.71 -22.14
N ALA A 500 -23.76 -6.65 -21.18
CA ALA A 500 -23.81 -7.42 -19.95
C ALA A 500 -24.98 -6.97 -19.05
N TYR A 501 -25.12 -5.67 -18.83
CA TYR A 501 -26.13 -5.08 -17.96
C TYR A 501 -27.56 -5.32 -18.47
N HIS A 502 -27.80 -5.09 -19.76
CA HIS A 502 -29.12 -5.29 -20.39
C HIS A 502 -29.34 -6.70 -20.95
N ASN A 503 -28.39 -7.62 -20.75
CA ASN A 503 -28.45 -8.99 -21.28
C ASN A 503 -28.76 -9.07 -22.80
N LEU A 504 -28.14 -8.18 -23.59
CA LEU A 504 -28.41 -8.08 -25.03
C LEU A 504 -27.93 -9.34 -25.77
N LYS A 505 -28.80 -9.86 -26.65
CA LYS A 505 -28.54 -11.07 -27.45
C LYS A 505 -28.14 -10.76 -28.89
N SER A 506 -27.33 -11.62 -29.50
CA SER A 506 -26.85 -11.48 -30.88
C SER A 506 -26.15 -10.14 -31.15
N VAL A 507 -25.30 -9.71 -30.22
CA VAL A 507 -24.48 -8.49 -30.31
C VAL A 507 -23.00 -8.88 -30.29
N ARG A 508 -22.25 -8.48 -31.32
CA ARG A 508 -20.80 -8.73 -31.44
C ARG A 508 -20.04 -7.44 -31.13
N PRO A 509 -19.45 -7.26 -29.94
CA PRO A 509 -18.89 -5.98 -29.50
C PRO A 509 -17.83 -5.41 -30.44
N LEU A 510 -16.95 -6.27 -30.97
CA LEU A 510 -15.84 -5.82 -31.84
C LEU A 510 -16.34 -5.35 -33.20
N SER A 511 -17.55 -5.76 -33.61
CA SER A 511 -18.16 -5.32 -34.87
C SER A 511 -18.43 -3.81 -34.94
N TYR A 512 -18.56 -3.15 -33.78
CA TYR A 512 -18.83 -1.71 -33.66
C TYR A 512 -17.56 -0.84 -33.67
N VAL A 513 -16.39 -1.46 -33.69
CA VAL A 513 -15.10 -0.79 -33.85
C VAL A 513 -14.66 -0.92 -35.31
N ASP A 514 -14.15 0.18 -35.88
CA ASP A 514 -13.67 0.23 -37.26
C ASP A 514 -12.35 -0.56 -37.43
N GLY A 515 -11.97 -0.85 -38.68
CA GLY A 515 -10.76 -1.64 -38.95
C GLY A 515 -9.47 -1.01 -38.42
N LYS A 516 -9.38 0.33 -38.43
CA LYS A 516 -8.22 1.05 -37.88
C LYS A 516 -8.19 0.96 -36.35
N GLY A 517 -9.31 1.20 -35.67
CA GLY A 517 -9.42 1.03 -34.22
C GLY A 517 -9.09 -0.39 -33.77
N ARG A 518 -9.59 -1.42 -34.47
CA ARG A 518 -9.28 -2.82 -34.14
C ARG A 518 -7.79 -3.15 -34.20
N SER A 519 -7.03 -2.48 -35.07
CA SER A 519 -5.59 -2.70 -35.21
C SER A 519 -4.75 -2.12 -34.06
N VAL A 520 -5.34 -1.25 -33.24
CA VAL A 520 -4.68 -0.57 -32.11
C VAL A 520 -5.26 -0.94 -30.75
N LEU A 521 -6.44 -1.54 -30.69
CA LEU A 521 -7.00 -2.09 -29.45
C LEU A 521 -5.98 -3.02 -28.76
N PHE A 522 -5.86 -2.85 -27.44
CA PHE A 522 -4.98 -3.57 -26.54
C PHE A 522 -3.47 -3.42 -26.82
N LYS A 523 -3.06 -2.46 -27.65
CA LYS A 523 -1.69 -1.94 -27.61
C LYS A 523 -1.49 -1.09 -26.34
N PRO A 524 -0.23 -0.86 -25.89
CA PRO A 524 0.06 0.03 -24.77
C PRO A 524 -0.66 1.37 -24.95
N LEU A 525 -1.28 1.90 -23.90
CA LEU A 525 -2.10 3.12 -24.01
C LEU A 525 -1.27 4.36 -24.35
N THR A 526 0.05 4.28 -24.22
CA THR A 526 1.03 5.30 -24.61
C THR A 526 1.30 5.33 -26.12
N THR A 527 0.76 4.37 -26.89
CA THR A 527 0.90 4.32 -28.35
C THR A 527 0.20 5.51 -28.98
N SER A 528 0.91 6.27 -29.81
CA SER A 528 0.33 7.38 -30.55
C SER A 528 -0.73 6.90 -31.56
N TRP A 529 -1.93 7.43 -31.44
CA TRP A 529 -3.05 7.14 -32.32
C TRP A 529 -4.02 8.32 -32.35
N THR A 530 -4.73 8.49 -33.45
CA THR A 530 -5.78 9.52 -33.56
C THR A 530 -7.01 8.94 -34.23
N VAL A 531 -8.19 9.40 -33.79
CA VAL A 531 -9.46 8.96 -34.34
C VAL A 531 -9.55 9.38 -35.81
N GLY A 532 -9.85 8.43 -36.70
CA GLY A 532 -10.10 8.71 -38.11
C GLY A 532 -11.46 9.38 -38.33
N GLY A 533 -11.51 10.45 -39.13
CA GLY A 533 -12.74 11.23 -39.36
C GLY A 533 -13.79 10.58 -40.25
N TYR A 534 -13.49 9.46 -40.94
CA TYR A 534 -14.46 8.78 -41.82
C TYR A 534 -14.94 7.47 -41.20
N THR A 535 -16.25 7.38 -40.96
CA THR A 535 -16.92 6.15 -40.52
C THR A 535 -17.77 5.60 -41.67
N GLU A 536 -17.61 4.31 -41.98
CA GLU A 536 -18.41 3.66 -43.02
C GLU A 536 -19.92 3.72 -42.70
N PRO A 537 -20.80 4.01 -43.68
CA PRO A 537 -22.25 4.10 -43.45
C PRO A 537 -22.87 2.83 -42.85
N ILE A 538 -22.35 1.65 -43.23
CA ILE A 538 -22.80 0.35 -42.70
C ILE A 538 -22.51 0.27 -41.20
N LEU A 539 -21.32 0.68 -40.77
CA LEU A 539 -20.92 0.70 -39.38
C LEU A 539 -21.75 1.71 -38.57
N SER A 540 -21.99 2.90 -39.12
CA SER A 540 -22.85 3.91 -38.50
C SER A 540 -24.29 3.39 -38.28
N LYS A 541 -24.86 2.71 -39.28
CA LYS A 541 -26.19 2.07 -39.15
C LYS A 541 -26.20 0.96 -38.08
N ALA A 542 -25.16 0.14 -38.01
CA ALA A 542 -25.04 -0.90 -37.01
C ALA A 542 -24.94 -0.32 -35.59
N ARG A 543 -24.13 0.74 -35.41
CA ARG A 543 -24.00 1.47 -34.14
C ARG A 543 -25.32 2.11 -33.72
N LEU A 544 -26.02 2.79 -34.63
CA LEU A 544 -27.35 3.35 -34.35
C LEU A 544 -28.33 2.26 -33.89
N ALA A 545 -28.37 1.13 -34.60
CA ALA A 545 -29.24 0.01 -34.23
C ALA A 545 -28.91 -0.56 -32.84
N LEU A 546 -27.63 -0.64 -32.46
CA LEU A 546 -27.23 -1.02 -31.10
C LEU A 546 -27.75 -0.03 -30.06
N LEU A 547 -27.55 1.27 -30.27
CA LEU A 547 -27.99 2.31 -29.33
C LEU A 547 -29.51 2.33 -29.15
N CYS A 548 -30.28 2.19 -30.24
CA CYS A 548 -31.73 2.04 -30.17
C CYS A 548 -32.13 0.81 -29.32
N ARG A 549 -31.45 -0.33 -29.50
CA ARG A 549 -31.71 -1.55 -28.70
C ARG A 549 -31.39 -1.35 -27.22
N VAL A 550 -30.34 -0.60 -26.90
CA VAL A 550 -30.00 -0.24 -25.51
C VAL A 550 -31.10 0.63 -24.91
N ILE A 551 -31.58 1.64 -25.65
CA ILE A 551 -32.68 2.52 -25.20
C ILE A 551 -33.95 1.71 -24.97
N THR A 552 -34.36 0.85 -25.92
CA THR A 552 -35.52 -0.04 -25.76
C THR A 552 -35.39 -0.92 -24.52
N ALA A 553 -34.22 -1.54 -24.29
CA ALA A 553 -33.98 -2.38 -23.12
C ALA A 553 -34.01 -1.57 -21.80
N ALA A 554 -33.44 -0.37 -21.79
CA ALA A 554 -33.43 0.51 -20.64
C ALA A 554 -34.85 0.98 -20.27
N VAL A 555 -35.65 1.39 -21.26
CA VAL A 555 -37.06 1.77 -21.04
C VAL A 555 -37.87 0.57 -20.54
N SER A 556 -37.66 -0.62 -21.10
CA SER A 556 -38.34 -1.86 -20.66
C SER A 556 -37.98 -2.27 -19.23
N SER A 557 -36.88 -1.77 -18.67
CA SER A 557 -36.45 -2.05 -17.29
C SER A 557 -37.00 -1.07 -16.26
N LEU A 558 -37.70 -0.01 -16.70
CA LEU A 558 -38.32 0.97 -15.81
C LEU A 558 -39.56 0.35 -15.11
N PRO A 559 -39.80 0.68 -13.83
CA PRO A 559 -41.00 0.23 -13.12
C PRO A 559 -42.27 0.90 -13.67
N ASP A 560 -43.38 0.14 -13.74
CA ASP A 560 -44.68 0.61 -14.24
C ASP A 560 -45.36 1.64 -13.32
N ASP A 561 -45.05 1.61 -12.01
CA ASP A 561 -45.55 2.60 -11.07
C ASP A 561 -44.72 3.88 -11.20
N GLY A 562 -45.36 4.97 -11.66
CA GLY A 562 -44.81 6.33 -11.78
C GLY A 562 -44.37 6.99 -10.46
N SER A 563 -43.91 6.20 -9.50
CA SER A 563 -43.44 6.56 -8.16
C SER A 563 -41.97 6.98 -8.10
N GLN A 564 -41.24 7.03 -9.23
CA GLN A 564 -39.88 7.55 -9.25
C GLN A 564 -39.78 9.00 -9.72
N LYS A 565 -39.40 9.88 -8.80
CA LYS A 565 -38.78 11.20 -9.03
C LYS A 565 -37.29 11.07 -9.42
N GLN A 566 -36.89 9.99 -10.09
CA GLN A 566 -35.50 9.78 -10.50
C GLN A 566 -35.42 9.91 -12.01
N GLY A 567 -34.51 10.78 -12.47
CA GLY A 567 -34.37 11.17 -13.87
C GLY A 567 -34.00 10.01 -14.81
N VAL A 568 -33.79 10.35 -16.08
CA VAL A 568 -33.47 9.41 -17.17
C VAL A 568 -32.40 8.37 -16.75
N PRO A 569 -32.62 7.06 -16.97
CA PRO A 569 -31.65 6.01 -16.63
C PRO A 569 -30.23 6.33 -17.09
N SER A 570 -29.24 6.03 -16.25
CA SER A 570 -27.82 6.27 -16.57
C SER A 570 -27.37 5.60 -17.87
N THR A 571 -27.91 4.42 -18.19
CA THR A 571 -27.59 3.69 -19.42
C THR A 571 -28.11 4.37 -20.70
N ILE A 572 -29.17 5.18 -20.61
CA ILE A 572 -29.66 5.99 -21.74
C ILE A 572 -28.69 7.15 -21.99
N HIS A 573 -28.21 7.80 -20.94
CA HIS A 573 -27.16 8.82 -21.06
C HIS A 573 -25.88 8.25 -21.69
N GLN A 574 -25.43 7.09 -21.20
CA GLN A 574 -24.28 6.37 -21.77
C GLN A 574 -24.47 6.03 -23.26
N ALA A 575 -25.69 5.63 -23.68
CA ALA A 575 -25.99 5.38 -25.08
C ALA A 575 -25.96 6.67 -25.93
N LEU A 576 -26.44 7.79 -25.38
CA LEU A 576 -26.37 9.10 -26.04
C LEU A 576 -24.91 9.59 -26.16
N ASP A 577 -24.08 9.37 -25.14
CA ASP A 577 -22.67 9.74 -25.15
C ASP A 577 -21.88 8.91 -26.17
N LEU A 578 -22.15 7.60 -26.29
CA LEU A 578 -21.65 6.79 -27.40
C LEU A 578 -22.15 7.29 -28.75
N GLY A 579 -23.41 7.73 -28.83
CA GLY A 579 -23.98 8.37 -30.00
C GLY A 579 -23.18 9.60 -30.44
N ARG A 580 -22.84 10.48 -29.49
CA ARG A 580 -21.97 11.65 -29.71
C ARG A 580 -20.59 11.22 -30.20
N ALA A 581 -19.97 10.27 -29.49
CA ALA A 581 -18.64 9.75 -29.79
C ALA A 581 -18.53 9.18 -31.21
N TRP A 582 -19.60 8.53 -31.69
CA TRP A 582 -19.65 7.90 -33.00
C TRP A 582 -20.19 8.81 -34.11
N GLY A 583 -20.51 10.07 -33.82
CA GLY A 583 -21.06 11.03 -34.79
C GLY A 583 -22.46 10.65 -35.27
N ILE A 584 -23.24 9.96 -34.44
CA ILE A 584 -24.64 9.60 -34.73
C ILE A 584 -25.54 10.78 -34.37
N SER A 585 -26.54 11.05 -35.22
CA SER A 585 -27.53 12.08 -34.93
C SER A 585 -28.33 11.74 -33.68
N LEU A 586 -28.15 12.54 -32.63
CA LEU A 586 -28.84 12.37 -31.35
C LEU A 586 -30.36 12.54 -31.49
N ASP A 587 -30.79 13.35 -32.47
CA ASP A 587 -32.20 13.57 -32.78
C ASP A 587 -32.92 12.25 -33.13
N VAL A 588 -32.24 11.32 -33.81
CA VAL A 588 -32.78 9.97 -34.08
C VAL A 588 -32.93 9.15 -32.79
N LEU A 589 -31.96 9.25 -31.88
CA LEU A 589 -31.97 8.55 -30.60
C LEU A 589 -33.04 9.12 -29.65
N TYR A 590 -33.20 10.45 -29.59
CA TYR A 590 -34.25 11.11 -28.81
C TYR A 590 -35.64 10.74 -29.33
N ARG A 591 -35.86 10.75 -30.65
CA ARG A 591 -37.13 10.29 -31.23
C ARG A 591 -37.43 8.84 -30.86
N HIS A 592 -36.43 7.95 -30.96
CA HIS A 592 -36.56 6.55 -30.57
C HIS A 592 -36.91 6.42 -29.08
N HIS A 593 -36.21 7.15 -28.21
CA HIS A 593 -36.47 7.17 -26.76
C HIS A 593 -37.91 7.61 -26.43
N VAL A 594 -38.39 8.70 -27.02
CA VAL A 594 -39.77 9.18 -26.85
C VAL A 594 -40.77 8.13 -27.32
N CYS A 595 -40.54 7.51 -28.48
CA CYS A 595 -41.41 6.46 -29.01
C CYS A 595 -41.47 5.23 -28.08
N GLU A 596 -40.35 4.79 -27.51
CA GLU A 596 -40.29 3.66 -26.58
C GLU A 596 -41.02 3.96 -25.26
N LEU A 597 -40.88 5.18 -24.71
CA LEU A 597 -41.60 5.60 -23.50
C LEU A 597 -43.12 5.61 -23.73
N TYR A 598 -43.58 6.18 -24.85
CA TYR A 598 -44.99 6.08 -25.24
C TYR A 598 -45.41 4.66 -25.61
N THR A 599 -44.54 3.79 -26.10
CA THR A 599 -44.93 2.39 -26.33
C THR A 599 -45.14 1.67 -25.00
N SER A 600 -44.36 2.02 -23.98
CA SER A 600 -44.36 1.38 -22.65
C SER A 600 -45.36 1.97 -21.65
N GLY A 601 -46.10 3.04 -22.00
CA GLY A 601 -47.09 3.65 -21.09
C GLY A 601 -46.55 4.81 -20.23
N LEU A 602 -45.28 5.19 -20.39
CA LEU A 602 -44.56 6.15 -19.56
C LEU A 602 -44.68 7.58 -20.13
N ASP A 603 -45.91 8.06 -20.27
CA ASP A 603 -46.21 9.30 -21.02
C ASP A 603 -45.58 10.54 -20.39
N SER A 604 -45.56 10.65 -19.05
CA SER A 604 -44.98 11.80 -18.35
C SER A 604 -43.47 11.93 -18.61
N LEU A 605 -42.74 10.80 -18.61
CA LEU A 605 -41.32 10.80 -18.95
C LEU A 605 -41.09 11.11 -20.42
N ALA A 606 -42.00 10.67 -21.31
CA ALA A 606 -41.91 10.98 -22.73
C ALA A 606 -42.04 12.50 -22.97
N GLU A 607 -43.00 13.15 -22.29
CA GLU A 607 -43.22 14.59 -22.36
C GLU A 607 -41.99 15.41 -21.93
N GLU A 608 -41.22 14.94 -20.93
CA GLU A 608 -39.97 15.58 -20.50
C GLU A 608 -38.86 15.52 -21.56
N VAL A 609 -38.87 14.50 -22.43
CA VAL A 609 -37.83 14.28 -23.45
C VAL A 609 -38.17 14.97 -24.78
N ILE A 610 -39.46 15.18 -25.10
CA ILE A 610 -39.91 15.85 -26.34
C ILE A 610 -39.14 17.15 -26.67
N PRO A 611 -38.86 18.06 -25.71
CA PRO A 611 -38.12 19.29 -25.99
C PRO A 611 -36.72 19.08 -26.59
N MET A 612 -36.14 17.88 -26.46
CA MET A 612 -34.81 17.54 -26.98
C MET A 612 -34.84 17.08 -28.45
N VAL A 613 -36.02 16.90 -29.03
CA VAL A 613 -36.20 16.47 -30.43
C VAL A 613 -36.23 17.68 -31.36
N ASN A 614 -35.42 17.65 -32.41
CA ASN A 614 -35.36 18.70 -33.41
C ASN A 614 -36.39 18.49 -34.53
N ASP A 615 -36.55 17.25 -35.01
CA ASP A 615 -37.50 16.93 -36.07
C ASP A 615 -38.88 16.56 -35.49
N GLY A 616 -39.61 17.59 -35.05
CA GLY A 616 -40.97 17.48 -34.54
C GLY A 616 -41.97 16.86 -35.54
N PRO A 617 -41.98 17.22 -36.84
CA PRO A 617 -42.87 16.63 -37.83
C PRO A 617 -42.69 15.11 -37.97
N LEU A 618 -41.44 14.64 -38.05
CA LEU A 618 -41.16 13.21 -38.14
C LEU A 618 -41.56 12.50 -36.85
N LEU A 619 -41.25 13.06 -35.67
CA LEU A 619 -41.73 12.51 -34.40
C LEU A 619 -43.26 12.43 -34.37
N GLY A 620 -43.97 13.48 -34.77
CA GLY A 620 -45.42 13.50 -34.84
C GLY A 620 -45.99 12.36 -35.69
N SER A 621 -45.39 12.10 -36.85
CA SER A 621 -45.79 10.97 -37.71
C SER A 621 -45.61 9.61 -37.02
N GLN A 622 -44.55 9.44 -36.22
CA GLN A 622 -44.29 8.22 -35.44
C GLN A 622 -45.27 8.07 -34.27
N LEU A 623 -45.57 9.17 -33.57
CA LEU A 623 -46.52 9.19 -32.45
C LEU A 623 -47.95 8.88 -32.89
N VAL A 624 -48.35 9.28 -34.10
CA VAL A 624 -49.66 8.93 -34.67
C VAL A 624 -49.81 7.41 -34.82
N LEU A 625 -48.75 6.70 -35.24
CA LEU A 625 -48.77 5.24 -35.32
C LEU A 625 -48.92 4.60 -33.94
N ILE A 626 -48.19 5.10 -32.93
CA ILE A 626 -48.28 4.61 -31.54
C ILE A 626 -49.67 4.89 -30.96
N ALA A 627 -50.25 6.05 -31.23
CA ALA A 627 -51.62 6.38 -30.84
C ALA A 627 -52.63 5.41 -31.48
N GLY A 628 -52.44 5.05 -32.75
CA GLY A 628 -53.21 4.02 -33.45
C GLY A 628 -53.11 2.66 -32.76
N GLN A 629 -51.90 2.21 -32.42
CA GLN A 629 -51.65 0.94 -31.73
C GLN A 629 -52.30 0.89 -30.34
N ARG A 630 -52.15 1.96 -29.55
CA ARG A 630 -52.79 2.08 -28.23
C ARG A 630 -54.32 2.08 -28.33
N LEU A 631 -54.87 2.76 -29.34
CA LEU A 631 -56.30 2.77 -29.60
C LEU A 631 -56.80 1.39 -30.01
N HIS A 632 -56.07 0.70 -30.90
CA HIS A 632 -56.35 -0.67 -31.31
C HIS A 632 -56.41 -1.60 -30.10
N TYR A 633 -55.37 -1.59 -29.26
CA TYR A 633 -55.30 -2.38 -28.04
C TYR A 633 -56.48 -2.12 -27.10
N ARG A 634 -56.83 -0.84 -26.85
CA ARG A 634 -57.98 -0.48 -25.99
C ARG A 634 -59.33 -0.91 -26.57
N LEU A 635 -59.47 -0.91 -27.89
CA LEU A 635 -60.70 -1.35 -28.56
C LEU A 635 -60.86 -2.88 -28.50
N GLU A 636 -59.78 -3.63 -28.70
CA GLU A 636 -59.80 -5.10 -28.57
C GLU A 636 -60.13 -5.57 -27.15
N HIS A 637 -59.66 -4.84 -26.13
CA HIS A 637 -59.86 -5.18 -24.72
C HIS A 637 -61.11 -4.54 -24.10
N SER A 638 -61.97 -3.90 -24.93
CA SER A 638 -63.22 -3.30 -24.46
C SER A 638 -64.38 -4.31 -24.51
N GLU A 639 -65.20 -4.37 -23.47
CA GLU A 639 -66.44 -5.18 -23.49
C GLU A 639 -67.45 -4.73 -24.59
N ARG A 640 -67.26 -3.54 -25.16
CA ARG A 640 -68.16 -2.91 -26.15
C ARG A 640 -67.49 -2.66 -27.50
N THR A 641 -66.52 -3.48 -27.90
CA THR A 641 -65.78 -3.32 -29.17
C THR A 641 -66.70 -3.10 -30.37
N ALA A 642 -67.74 -3.92 -30.54
CA ALA A 642 -68.67 -3.82 -31.66
C ALA A 642 -69.42 -2.47 -31.72
N HIS A 643 -69.78 -1.92 -30.55
CA HIS A 643 -70.43 -0.61 -30.46
C HIS A 643 -69.45 0.51 -30.81
N HIS A 644 -68.20 0.43 -30.32
CA HIS A 644 -67.19 1.45 -30.58
C HIS A 644 -66.78 1.47 -32.06
N LEU A 645 -66.63 0.29 -32.68
CA LEU A 645 -66.33 0.17 -34.10
C LEU A 645 -67.47 0.66 -35.01
N ALA A 646 -68.73 0.52 -34.58
CA ALA A 646 -69.89 1.03 -35.32
C ALA A 646 -69.99 2.56 -35.29
N LEU A 647 -69.37 3.22 -34.30
CA LEU A 647 -69.35 4.69 -34.17
C LEU A 647 -68.17 5.34 -34.92
N THR A 648 -67.17 4.56 -35.34
CA THR A 648 -66.01 5.06 -36.09
C THR A 648 -66.22 4.95 -37.60
N SER A 649 -65.64 5.88 -38.37
CA SER A 649 -65.70 5.78 -39.83
C SER A 649 -64.95 4.52 -40.33
N PRO A 650 -65.34 3.97 -41.49
CA PRO A 650 -64.64 2.82 -42.08
C PRO A 650 -63.13 3.06 -42.25
N SER A 651 -62.74 4.28 -42.65
CA SER A 651 -61.34 4.66 -42.84
C SER A 651 -60.53 4.68 -41.54
N ILE A 652 -61.12 5.14 -40.43
CA ILE A 652 -60.46 5.11 -39.11
C ILE A 652 -60.35 3.66 -38.63
N THR A 653 -61.38 2.86 -38.87
CA THR A 653 -61.38 1.44 -38.50
C THR A 653 -60.30 0.66 -39.26
N GLU A 654 -60.13 0.94 -40.56
CA GLU A 654 -59.10 0.34 -41.40
C GLU A 654 -57.70 0.81 -40.99
N TRP A 655 -57.54 2.11 -40.70
CA TRP A 655 -56.28 2.67 -40.20
C TRP A 655 -55.85 2.06 -38.86
N VAL A 656 -56.75 1.99 -37.87
CA VAL A 656 -56.46 1.40 -36.55
C VAL A 656 -56.06 -0.08 -36.66
N LYS A 657 -56.63 -0.83 -37.62
CA LYS A 657 -56.23 -2.23 -37.89
C LYS A 657 -54.89 -2.35 -38.62
N SER A 658 -54.42 -1.28 -39.24
CA SER A 658 -53.17 -1.25 -40.02
C SER A 658 -51.95 -0.82 -39.21
N CYS A 659 -52.16 -0.25 -38.01
CA CYS A 659 -51.14 0.15 -37.05
C CYS A 659 -50.80 -1.01 -36.11
#